data_AF-A0A3Q1MHR3-F1
#
_entry.id   AF-A0A3Q1MHR3-F1
#
_cell.length_a   1.000
_cell.length_b   1.000
_cell.length_c   1.000
_cell.angle_alpha   90.00
_cell.angle_beta   90.00
_cell.angle_gamma   90.00
#
_symmetry.space_group_name_H-M   'P 1'
#
loop_
_entity.id
_entity.type
_entity.pdbx_description
1 polymer ?
#
loop_
_entity_poly.entity_id
_entity_poly.type
_entity_poly.pdbx_seq_one_letter_code
_entity_poly.pdbx_strand_id
1 'polypeptide(L)'
;MRGALGVRPPSPVACPGLPPLVPALPAQRWRPGAPRHPTRAAVARAPRHEPVTKRGAQPEAAVAEECEEEAVGVIMCASVKYNIRGPALIPRMKTKHRIYYITLFSIVLLGLIATGMFQFWPHSIESSGDWSVEKRSVRDVPLVRLPADSPVPERGDLSCRMHTCFDVYRCGFNPKNKIKVYIYPLKKYVGEAGVPVSSTISREYNELLTAISDSDYYTDDVTRACLFVPSIDLLNQNSLRVKETAQALAQLSRWDRGTNHLLFNMLPGGPPDYNTALDVPRDRALLAGGGFSTWTYRQGYDVSIPVYSPLSAEVDLPEKGPGPRRYFLLSSQVALHPEYREDLAALQARHGEAVLVLDKCSNLSEGVPAARRRCHQQQAFDYPQVLQEATFCMVLRGARLGQAVLSDVLRAGCVPVIIADSYVLPFSEVLDWKRASVVVPEEKMSDVYSILQSIPRRQIEEMQRQKWGSVSNPLFLPLIPPQSQGFTAIVLTYDRVESLFRVITEVSKVPSLSKLLVVWNNQNKNPPEDSLWPKIRVPLKVVRTAENKLSNRFFPYDEIETEAVLAIDDDIIMLTSDELQFGYEVWREFPDRLVGYPGRLHLWDHEMNKWKYESEWTNEVSMVLTGAAFYHKYFNYLYTYKMPGDIKNWVDAHMNCEDIAMNFLVANVTGKAVIKVTPRKKFKCPECTAIDGLSLDQTHMVERSECINKFASVFGTMPLKVVEHRADPVLYKDDFPEKLKSFPNIGSL
;
A
#
# COMPACT_ATOMS: atom_id res chain seq x y z
N MET A 1 39.33 61.66 -32.05
CA MET A 1 38.94 63.03 -31.60
C MET A 1 38.21 62.92 -30.26
N ARG A 2 37.84 64.06 -29.65
CA ARG A 2 37.18 64.22 -28.32
C ARG A 2 35.96 63.28 -28.11
N GLY A 3 35.61 62.82 -26.91
CA GLY A 3 36.30 62.88 -25.59
C GLY A 3 35.35 62.97 -24.37
N ALA A 4 35.74 62.35 -23.23
CA ALA A 4 35.17 62.46 -21.87
C ALA A 4 33.68 62.04 -21.67
N LEU A 5 33.15 61.66 -20.49
CA LEU A 5 33.60 61.72 -19.09
C LEU A 5 33.41 60.34 -18.39
N GLY A 6 33.98 60.15 -17.19
CA GLY A 6 33.70 58.99 -16.33
C GLY A 6 33.72 59.35 -14.84
N VAL A 7 33.01 58.58 -14.01
CA VAL A 7 32.89 58.78 -12.54
C VAL A 7 32.91 57.43 -11.81
N ARG A 8 33.56 57.38 -10.64
CA ARG A 8 33.56 56.26 -9.67
C ARG A 8 32.77 56.66 -8.39
N PRO A 9 32.38 55.72 -7.51
CA PRO A 9 31.25 55.90 -6.59
C PRO A 9 31.60 56.61 -5.27
N PRO A 10 30.57 57.08 -4.53
CA PRO A 10 30.66 57.40 -3.10
C PRO A 10 29.70 56.59 -2.21
N SER A 11 30.22 56.14 -1.07
CA SER A 11 29.50 56.06 0.24
C SER A 11 30.02 57.24 1.10
N PRO A 12 29.84 57.35 2.45
CA PRO A 12 28.90 56.73 3.40
C PRO A 12 28.25 57.74 4.40
N VAL A 13 27.29 57.31 5.25
CA VAL A 13 26.84 57.97 6.51
C VAL A 13 26.18 56.89 7.42
N ALA A 14 26.19 56.87 8.77
CA ALA A 14 27.22 57.16 9.79
C ALA A 14 26.79 56.55 11.18
N CYS A 15 27.74 56.46 12.13
CA CYS A 15 27.65 56.01 13.54
C CYS A 15 26.67 56.83 14.44
N PRO A 16 26.34 56.49 15.73
CA PRO A 16 27.20 55.81 16.74
C PRO A 16 26.54 54.96 17.89
N GLY A 17 27.37 54.41 18.81
CA GLY A 17 27.01 54.29 20.26
C GLY A 17 27.07 52.92 20.97
N LEU A 18 28.03 52.75 21.89
CA LEU A 18 28.16 51.74 22.98
C LEU A 18 28.55 52.52 24.28
N PRO A 19 28.71 51.96 25.53
CA PRO A 19 28.88 50.57 26.01
C PRO A 19 28.08 50.26 27.36
N PRO A 20 28.63 49.58 28.41
CA PRO A 20 28.89 48.13 28.70
C PRO A 20 27.87 47.57 29.77
N LEU A 21 27.97 46.50 30.62
CA LEU A 21 28.91 45.45 31.16
C LEU A 21 28.11 44.09 31.30
N VAL A 22 28.52 42.88 31.72
CA VAL A 22 29.60 42.23 32.55
C VAL A 22 29.42 42.31 34.10
N PRO A 23 29.68 41.29 34.96
CA PRO A 23 29.94 39.82 34.82
C PRO A 23 28.69 38.96 35.23
N ALA A 24 28.61 37.62 35.35
CA ALA A 24 29.48 36.41 35.30
C ALA A 24 29.91 35.70 36.64
N LEU A 25 29.78 34.35 36.68
CA LEU A 25 30.25 33.34 37.69
C LEU A 25 29.58 33.31 39.10
N PRO A 26 29.70 32.21 39.92
CA PRO A 26 30.22 30.85 39.65
C PRO A 26 29.24 29.70 40.02
N ALA A 27 29.65 28.44 39.82
CA ALA A 27 28.95 27.25 40.34
C ALA A 27 29.46 26.83 41.74
N GLN A 28 28.63 26.12 42.52
CA GLN A 28 29.08 25.31 43.67
C GLN A 28 28.42 23.93 43.70
N ARG A 29 29.18 22.93 44.16
CA ARG A 29 28.67 21.61 44.59
C ARG A 29 27.92 21.77 45.93
N TRP A 30 27.24 20.71 46.38
CA TRP A 30 27.61 19.97 47.61
C TRP A 30 26.73 18.70 47.76
N ARG A 31 27.31 17.64 48.30
CA ARG A 31 26.70 16.40 48.84
C ARG A 31 27.21 16.27 50.30
N PRO A 32 26.75 15.34 51.15
CA PRO A 32 25.52 14.52 51.11
C PRO A 32 24.66 14.69 52.41
N GLY A 33 23.59 13.90 52.57
CA GLY A 33 22.80 13.87 53.81
C GLY A 33 22.05 12.55 54.04
N ALA A 34 22.59 11.70 54.91
CA ALA A 34 21.96 10.53 55.55
C ALA A 34 22.46 10.49 57.02
N PRO A 35 21.97 9.63 57.94
CA PRO A 35 20.96 8.55 57.81
C PRO A 35 19.87 8.59 58.93
N ARG A 36 19.03 7.53 59.03
CA ARG A 36 18.76 6.78 60.29
C ARG A 36 17.80 5.58 60.12
N HIS A 37 18.19 4.42 60.64
CA HIS A 37 17.28 3.34 61.09
C HIS A 37 16.89 3.58 62.57
N PRO A 38 15.88 2.86 63.12
CA PRO A 38 16.23 1.71 63.98
C PRO A 38 15.23 0.51 64.03
N THR A 39 15.77 -0.71 63.81
CA THR A 39 15.59 -1.97 64.59
C THR A 39 14.22 -2.64 64.90
N ARG A 40 14.20 -3.97 64.63
CA ARG A 40 13.62 -5.09 65.43
C ARG A 40 12.08 -5.20 65.50
N ALA A 41 11.46 -6.36 65.80
CA ALA A 41 11.98 -7.68 66.22
C ALA A 41 11.29 -8.86 65.48
N ALA A 42 11.64 -10.11 65.82
CA ALA A 42 11.07 -11.35 65.25
C ALA A 42 10.34 -12.18 66.32
N VAL A 43 9.60 -13.23 65.92
CA VAL A 43 9.65 -14.59 66.50
C VAL A 43 8.83 -15.58 65.63
N ALA A 44 9.24 -16.85 65.61
CA ALA A 44 8.72 -17.90 64.73
C ALA A 44 7.54 -18.71 65.32
N ARG A 45 6.81 -19.44 64.45
CA ARG A 45 6.63 -20.90 64.62
C ARG A 45 6.05 -21.62 63.37
N ALA A 46 6.40 -22.90 63.30
CA ALA A 46 5.85 -23.99 62.48
C ALA A 46 6.10 -25.30 63.28
N PRO A 47 5.85 -26.54 62.80
CA PRO A 47 5.21 -27.00 61.55
C PRO A 47 4.17 -28.13 61.79
N ARG A 48 3.92 -28.97 60.76
CA ARG A 48 3.24 -30.29 60.74
C ARG A 48 1.70 -30.26 60.61
N HIS A 49 1.03 -31.27 60.06
CA HIS A 49 1.48 -32.62 59.61
C HIS A 49 1.16 -32.93 58.13
N GLU A 50 1.65 -34.09 57.66
CA GLU A 50 1.70 -34.57 56.26
C GLU A 50 0.61 -35.65 55.94
N PRO A 51 0.55 -36.27 54.73
CA PRO A 51 -0.68 -36.85 54.14
C PRO A 51 -0.75 -38.40 54.21
N VAL A 52 -1.77 -39.00 53.56
CA VAL A 52 -1.73 -40.38 52.97
C VAL A 52 -2.96 -40.60 52.04
N THR A 53 -2.83 -40.47 50.69
CA THR A 53 -2.57 -41.47 49.62
C THR A 53 -3.75 -42.25 48.99
N LYS A 54 -3.87 -42.12 47.65
CA LYS A 54 -3.99 -43.18 46.62
C LYS A 54 -5.29 -44.00 46.35
N ARG A 55 -5.55 -44.12 45.02
CA ARG A 55 -5.94 -45.30 44.19
C ARG A 55 -7.41 -45.60 43.88
N GLY A 56 -7.62 -45.91 42.58
CA GLY A 56 -8.72 -46.68 41.99
C GLY A 56 -10.01 -45.90 41.70
N ALA A 57 -10.88 -46.30 40.78
CA ALA A 57 -10.73 -47.14 39.56
C ALA A 57 -12.01 -46.98 38.69
N GLN A 58 -11.89 -47.14 37.37
CA GLN A 58 -13.00 -47.30 36.40
C GLN A 58 -13.30 -48.81 36.19
N PRO A 59 -14.30 -49.23 35.37
CA PRO A 59 -15.53 -48.58 34.87
C PRO A 59 -16.79 -49.49 34.99
N GLU A 60 -17.94 -49.06 34.45
CA GLU A 60 -18.90 -49.83 33.60
C GLU A 60 -19.92 -48.81 33.01
N ALA A 61 -20.16 -48.69 31.71
CA ALA A 61 -20.87 -49.57 30.74
C ALA A 61 -22.41 -49.45 30.81
N ALA A 62 -23.19 -49.42 29.72
CA ALA A 62 -22.95 -49.44 28.26
C ALA A 62 -23.89 -48.37 27.59
N VAL A 63 -24.24 -48.26 26.28
CA VAL A 63 -24.23 -49.09 25.05
C VAL A 63 -23.99 -48.10 23.87
N ALA A 64 -23.01 -48.30 22.98
CA ALA A 64 -23.13 -48.83 21.60
C ALA A 64 -24.30 -48.22 20.76
N GLU A 65 -24.04 -47.41 19.72
CA GLU A 65 -23.52 -47.68 18.34
C GLU A 65 -24.72 -47.66 17.34
N GLU A 66 -24.82 -46.71 16.40
CA GLU A 66 -24.05 -46.42 15.17
C GLU A 66 -24.54 -47.17 13.90
N CYS A 67 -24.99 -46.36 12.92
CA CYS A 67 -24.71 -46.40 11.47
C CYS A 67 -25.27 -47.57 10.61
N GLU A 68 -25.47 -47.45 9.29
CA GLU A 68 -25.15 -46.40 8.29
C GLU A 68 -26.19 -46.41 7.12
N GLU A 69 -26.20 -45.39 6.24
CA GLU A 69 -26.73 -45.25 4.84
C GLU A 69 -27.97 -46.07 4.29
N GLU A 70 -28.79 -45.62 3.32
CA GLU A 70 -28.82 -44.44 2.43
C GLU A 70 -30.27 -44.11 1.91
N ALA A 71 -30.40 -43.04 1.10
CA ALA A 71 -31.37 -42.84 0.00
C ALA A 71 -32.89 -42.58 0.21
N VAL A 72 -33.27 -41.30 0.00
CA VAL A 72 -34.45 -40.79 -0.76
C VAL A 72 -35.89 -40.92 -0.19
N GLY A 73 -36.52 -39.75 0.10
CA GLY A 73 -37.97 -39.61 0.33
C GLY A 73 -38.42 -38.14 0.52
N VAL A 74 -38.91 -37.48 -0.54
CA VAL A 74 -39.06 -36.00 -0.61
C VAL A 74 -40.33 -35.43 0.08
N ILE A 75 -40.09 -34.54 1.05
CA ILE A 75 -40.80 -33.28 1.41
C ILE A 75 -42.34 -33.19 1.18
N MET A 76 -43.07 -32.83 2.25
CA MET A 76 -44.28 -31.98 2.17
C MET A 76 -44.40 -31.09 3.42
N CYS A 77 -44.49 -29.77 3.24
CA CYS A 77 -44.66 -28.81 4.34
C CYS A 77 -46.14 -28.61 4.70
N ALA A 78 -46.44 -28.49 5.98
CA ALA A 78 -47.76 -28.03 6.45
C ALA A 78 -47.80 -26.50 6.56
N SER A 79 -48.89 -25.86 6.11
CA SER A 79 -49.17 -24.47 6.46
C SER A 79 -50.67 -24.17 6.61
N VAL A 80 -50.96 -23.48 7.71
CA VAL A 80 -52.16 -22.73 8.13
C VAL A 80 -53.41 -22.78 7.23
N LYS A 81 -54.55 -23.14 7.84
CA LYS A 81 -55.90 -22.81 7.35
C LYS A 81 -56.53 -21.69 8.18
N TYR A 82 -56.96 -20.61 7.53
CA TYR A 82 -58.05 -19.75 8.01
C TYR A 82 -59.23 -19.87 7.04
N ASN A 83 -60.46 -19.70 7.53
CA ASN A 83 -61.66 -20.18 6.84
C ASN A 83 -62.81 -19.18 6.95
N ILE A 84 -63.07 -18.43 5.87
CA ILE A 84 -64.24 -17.54 5.71
C ILE A 84 -64.86 -17.80 4.33
N ARG A 85 -66.20 -17.83 4.26
CA ARG A 85 -66.96 -18.23 3.06
C ARG A 85 -67.23 -17.05 2.12
N GLY A 86 -67.10 -17.30 0.81
CA GLY A 86 -67.64 -16.47 -0.28
C GLY A 86 -68.38 -17.35 -1.30
N PRO A 87 -69.32 -16.81 -2.10
CA PRO A 87 -70.26 -17.60 -2.89
C PRO A 87 -69.68 -18.16 -4.20
N ALA A 88 -70.23 -19.28 -4.66
CA ALA A 88 -69.80 -19.97 -5.89
C ALA A 88 -70.54 -19.46 -7.14
N LEU A 89 -69.81 -18.94 -8.12
CA LEU A 89 -70.32 -18.53 -9.44
C LEU A 89 -69.30 -18.78 -10.56
N ILE A 90 -69.11 -20.05 -10.96
CA ILE A 90 -68.43 -20.43 -12.21
C ILE A 90 -69.22 -21.55 -12.91
N PRO A 91 -69.58 -21.43 -14.21
CA PRO A 91 -70.36 -22.45 -14.91
C PRO A 91 -69.59 -23.76 -15.13
N ARG A 92 -70.27 -24.90 -14.97
CA ARG A 92 -69.75 -26.21 -15.40
C ARG A 92 -69.69 -26.28 -16.93
N MET A 93 -68.53 -26.00 -17.53
CA MET A 93 -68.29 -26.26 -18.95
C MET A 93 -68.48 -27.75 -19.28
N LYS A 94 -69.28 -28.04 -20.32
CA LYS A 94 -69.57 -29.41 -20.77
C LYS A 94 -68.29 -30.08 -21.30
N THR A 95 -68.09 -31.35 -20.93
CA THR A 95 -66.82 -32.10 -21.01
C THR A 95 -66.13 -32.08 -22.38
N LYS A 96 -66.87 -32.02 -23.50
CA LYS A 96 -66.27 -31.95 -24.85
C LYS A 96 -65.35 -30.72 -25.04
N HIS A 97 -65.68 -29.56 -24.47
CA HIS A 97 -64.84 -28.36 -24.59
C HIS A 97 -63.61 -28.40 -23.68
N ARG A 98 -63.68 -29.12 -22.56
CA ARG A 98 -62.54 -29.28 -21.63
C ARG A 98 -61.35 -29.96 -22.31
N ILE A 99 -61.59 -30.96 -23.16
CA ILE A 99 -60.53 -31.62 -23.94
C ILE A 99 -59.90 -30.63 -24.91
N TYR A 100 -60.71 -29.91 -25.70
CA TYR A 100 -60.22 -28.92 -26.68
C TYR A 100 -59.32 -27.86 -26.05
N TYR A 101 -59.73 -27.26 -24.92
CA TYR A 101 -58.90 -26.26 -24.23
C TYR A 101 -57.64 -26.85 -23.59
N ILE A 102 -57.65 -28.11 -23.13
CA ILE A 102 -56.44 -28.79 -22.63
C ILE A 102 -55.46 -29.07 -23.77
N THR A 103 -55.93 -29.56 -24.93
CA THR A 103 -55.06 -29.77 -26.10
C THR A 103 -54.51 -28.46 -26.65
N LEU A 104 -55.33 -27.40 -26.72
CA LEU A 104 -54.89 -26.07 -27.15
C LEU A 104 -53.83 -25.50 -26.19
N PHE A 105 -54.05 -25.61 -24.87
CA PHE A 105 -53.07 -25.17 -23.88
C PHE A 105 -51.77 -25.98 -23.94
N SER A 106 -51.86 -27.30 -24.17
CA SER A 106 -50.69 -28.17 -24.33
C SER A 106 -49.88 -27.82 -25.59
N ILE A 107 -50.54 -27.49 -26.70
CA ILE A 107 -49.88 -27.05 -27.94
C ILE A 107 -49.20 -25.68 -27.73
N VAL A 108 -49.87 -24.72 -27.07
CA VAL A 108 -49.28 -23.41 -26.77
C VAL A 108 -48.10 -23.55 -25.80
N LEU A 109 -48.20 -24.41 -24.78
CA LEU A 109 -47.12 -24.67 -23.82
C LEU A 109 -45.92 -25.36 -24.49
N LEU A 110 -46.14 -26.35 -25.35
CA LEU A 110 -45.08 -26.97 -26.14
C LEU A 110 -44.47 -25.99 -27.14
N GLY A 111 -45.26 -25.10 -27.72
CA GLY A 111 -44.78 -23.99 -28.55
C GLY A 111 -43.85 -23.04 -27.79
N LEU A 112 -44.25 -22.62 -26.59
CA LEU A 112 -43.45 -21.75 -25.71
C LEU A 112 -42.18 -22.44 -25.18
N ILE A 113 -42.25 -23.74 -24.90
CA ILE A 113 -41.07 -24.54 -24.55
C ILE A 113 -40.15 -24.67 -25.77
N ALA A 114 -40.69 -24.87 -26.98
CA ALA A 114 -39.88 -24.96 -28.20
C ALA A 114 -39.24 -23.63 -28.60
N THR A 115 -39.94 -22.49 -28.48
CA THR A 115 -39.36 -21.16 -28.74
C THR A 115 -38.37 -20.76 -27.65
N GLY A 116 -38.66 -21.07 -26.38
CA GLY A 116 -37.71 -20.92 -25.28
C GLY A 116 -36.45 -21.76 -25.51
N MET A 117 -36.61 -23.04 -25.86
CA MET A 117 -35.51 -23.92 -26.23
C MET A 117 -34.71 -23.36 -27.42
N PHE A 118 -35.34 -22.78 -28.45
CA PHE A 118 -34.62 -22.21 -29.59
C PHE A 118 -33.96 -20.86 -29.32
N GLN A 119 -34.57 -19.95 -28.55
CA GLN A 119 -33.97 -18.66 -28.19
C GLN A 119 -32.86 -18.79 -27.15
N PHE A 120 -32.90 -19.84 -26.32
CA PHE A 120 -31.86 -20.17 -25.35
C PHE A 120 -31.06 -21.42 -25.74
N TRP A 121 -31.16 -21.90 -26.99
CA TRP A 121 -30.28 -22.97 -27.48
C TRP A 121 -28.88 -22.38 -27.65
N PRO A 122 -27.83 -22.98 -27.05
CA PRO A 122 -26.47 -22.54 -27.28
C PRO A 122 -26.01 -22.96 -28.69
N HIS A 123 -26.31 -22.14 -29.69
CA HIS A 123 -25.47 -22.08 -30.88
C HIS A 123 -24.03 -21.76 -30.43
N SER A 124 -23.09 -22.61 -30.84
CA SER A 124 -21.76 -22.76 -30.24
C SER A 124 -21.75 -23.03 -28.72
N ILE A 125 -22.07 -24.28 -28.34
CA ILE A 125 -21.23 -24.93 -27.33
C ILE A 125 -19.89 -25.21 -28.01
N GLU A 126 -18.93 -24.28 -27.93
CA GLU A 126 -17.54 -24.71 -27.91
C GLU A 126 -17.38 -25.56 -26.65
N SER A 127 -16.95 -26.81 -26.81
CA SER A 127 -16.74 -27.69 -25.66
C SER A 127 -15.71 -27.06 -24.74
N SER A 128 -16.11 -26.78 -23.50
CA SER A 128 -15.22 -26.45 -22.39
C SER A 128 -14.41 -27.69 -22.02
N GLY A 129 -13.48 -28.08 -22.90
CA GLY A 129 -12.51 -29.12 -22.63
C GLY A 129 -11.69 -28.76 -21.40
N ASP A 130 -11.38 -29.76 -20.59
CA ASP A 130 -10.74 -29.62 -19.28
C ASP A 130 -9.24 -29.25 -19.42
N TRP A 131 -8.99 -27.98 -19.77
CA TRP A 131 -7.69 -27.41 -20.13
C TRP A 131 -6.99 -26.78 -18.91
N SER A 132 -6.65 -27.62 -17.93
CA SER A 132 -5.76 -27.27 -16.83
C SER A 132 -4.38 -26.80 -17.32
N VAL A 133 -3.87 -25.71 -16.74
CA VAL A 133 -2.64 -25.03 -17.18
C VAL A 133 -1.39 -25.93 -17.10
N GLU A 134 -1.39 -26.94 -16.24
CA GLU A 134 -0.30 -27.92 -16.12
C GLU A 134 -0.05 -28.71 -17.42
N LYS A 135 -1.04 -28.85 -18.32
CA LYS A 135 -0.92 -29.64 -19.57
C LYS A 135 -0.37 -28.84 -20.77
N ARG A 136 0.50 -27.84 -20.55
CA ARG A 136 1.17 -27.05 -21.61
C ARG A 136 2.21 -27.87 -22.41
N SER A 137 1.78 -28.87 -23.19
CA SER A 137 2.59 -29.39 -24.29
C SER A 137 2.68 -28.34 -25.39
N VAL A 138 3.82 -27.65 -25.49
CA VAL A 138 4.10 -26.66 -26.55
C VAL A 138 4.12 -27.29 -27.96
N ARG A 139 4.11 -28.63 -28.06
CA ARG A 139 4.15 -29.37 -29.32
C ARG A 139 2.79 -29.47 -30.00
N ASP A 140 1.70 -29.49 -29.24
CA ASP A 140 0.36 -29.89 -29.70
C ASP A 140 -0.63 -28.70 -29.71
N VAL A 141 -0.11 -27.50 -29.97
CA VAL A 141 -0.84 -26.22 -29.88
C VAL A 141 -1.69 -25.97 -31.15
N PRO A 142 -2.98 -25.60 -31.03
CA PRO A 142 -3.82 -25.26 -32.19
C PRO A 142 -3.23 -24.15 -33.07
N LEU A 143 -3.16 -24.41 -34.38
CA LEU A 143 -2.62 -23.48 -35.36
C LEU A 143 -3.72 -22.57 -35.94
N VAL A 144 -3.48 -21.26 -35.91
CA VAL A 144 -4.34 -20.23 -36.52
C VAL A 144 -3.59 -19.61 -37.69
N ARG A 145 -4.21 -19.62 -38.87
CA ARG A 145 -3.71 -18.87 -40.03
C ARG A 145 -4.34 -17.48 -40.04
N LEU A 146 -3.54 -16.46 -40.30
CA LEU A 146 -3.97 -15.07 -40.48
C LEU A 146 -4.00 -14.72 -41.97
N PRO A 147 -5.19 -14.53 -42.57
CA PRO A 147 -5.35 -13.88 -43.88
C PRO A 147 -4.71 -12.49 -43.90
N ALA A 148 -4.15 -12.06 -45.04
CA ALA A 148 -3.46 -10.77 -45.16
C ALA A 148 -4.35 -9.54 -44.93
N ASP A 149 -5.66 -9.70 -45.19
CA ASP A 149 -6.78 -8.77 -44.96
C ASP A 149 -7.35 -8.82 -43.53
N SER A 150 -6.81 -9.66 -42.64
CA SER A 150 -7.20 -9.68 -41.22
C SER A 150 -7.16 -8.27 -40.62
N PRO A 151 -8.16 -7.88 -39.79
CA PRO A 151 -8.21 -6.54 -39.21
C PRO A 151 -6.95 -6.25 -38.38
N VAL A 152 -6.49 -5.00 -38.45
CA VAL A 152 -5.39 -4.48 -37.65
C VAL A 152 -5.98 -3.49 -36.64
N PRO A 153 -5.68 -3.63 -35.33
CA PRO A 153 -6.00 -2.62 -34.32
C PRO A 153 -5.52 -1.21 -34.70
N GLU A 154 -6.15 -0.18 -34.13
CA GLU A 154 -5.62 1.17 -34.14
C GLU A 154 -4.33 1.28 -33.30
N ARG A 155 -3.54 2.33 -33.55
CA ARG A 155 -2.38 2.65 -32.71
C ARG A 155 -2.85 2.97 -31.29
N GLY A 156 -2.02 2.60 -30.30
CA GLY A 156 -2.38 2.74 -28.88
C GLY A 156 -2.74 4.18 -28.49
N ASP A 157 -3.97 4.40 -28.07
CA ASP A 157 -4.48 5.74 -27.72
C ASP A 157 -3.89 6.24 -26.40
N LEU A 158 -3.17 7.38 -26.47
CA LEU A 158 -2.53 8.07 -25.33
C LEU A 158 -3.50 8.89 -24.48
N SER A 159 -4.72 9.17 -24.97
CA SER A 159 -5.80 9.81 -24.21
C SER A 159 -6.53 8.86 -23.27
N CYS A 160 -6.36 7.54 -23.44
CA CYS A 160 -6.99 6.53 -22.60
C CYS A 160 -6.66 6.68 -21.10
N ARG A 161 -7.70 6.62 -20.27
CA ARG A 161 -7.68 6.62 -18.81
C ARG A 161 -8.71 5.62 -18.29
N MET A 162 -8.66 5.31 -16.99
CA MET A 162 -9.54 4.34 -16.33
C MET A 162 -11.05 4.65 -16.47
N HIS A 163 -11.42 5.90 -16.80
CA HIS A 163 -12.80 6.33 -17.01
C HIS A 163 -13.18 6.56 -18.49
N THR A 164 -12.25 6.36 -19.45
CA THR A 164 -12.52 6.54 -20.91
C THR A 164 -12.33 5.27 -21.74
N CYS A 165 -11.41 4.40 -21.33
CA CYS A 165 -11.00 3.22 -22.10
C CYS A 165 -11.05 1.90 -21.32
N PHE A 166 -11.40 1.93 -20.04
CA PHE A 166 -11.64 0.74 -19.22
C PHE A 166 -13.12 0.58 -18.94
N ASP A 167 -13.62 -0.65 -19.03
CA ASP A 167 -14.97 -1.02 -18.61
C ASP A 167 -14.92 -1.58 -17.18
N VAL A 168 -15.20 -0.69 -16.22
CA VAL A 168 -15.24 -1.02 -14.79
C VAL A 168 -16.43 -1.94 -14.43
N TYR A 169 -17.51 -1.95 -15.22
CA TYR A 169 -18.72 -2.73 -14.91
C TYR A 169 -18.46 -4.24 -15.01
N ARG A 170 -17.53 -4.65 -15.89
CA ARG A 170 -17.05 -6.04 -16.02
C ARG A 170 -16.28 -6.55 -14.78
N CYS A 171 -15.94 -5.66 -13.87
CA CYS A 171 -15.21 -5.99 -12.64
C CYS A 171 -16.12 -6.09 -11.39
N GLY A 172 -17.42 -5.83 -11.54
CA GLY A 172 -18.38 -5.65 -10.44
C GLY A 172 -19.01 -6.91 -9.83
N PHE A 173 -18.42 -8.11 -9.95
CA PHE A 173 -19.07 -9.34 -9.47
C PHE A 173 -18.12 -10.36 -8.81
N ASN A 174 -17.77 -10.14 -7.53
CA ASN A 174 -17.10 -11.14 -6.70
C ASN A 174 -17.42 -10.91 -5.21
N PRO A 175 -17.93 -11.91 -4.44
CA PRO A 175 -18.20 -11.78 -3.00
C PRO A 175 -16.96 -11.52 -2.12
N LYS A 176 -15.75 -11.52 -2.69
CA LYS A 176 -14.48 -11.15 -2.01
C LYS A 176 -13.90 -9.80 -2.46
N ASN A 177 -14.61 -9.00 -3.26
CA ASN A 177 -14.12 -7.75 -3.86
C ASN A 177 -12.76 -7.87 -4.61
N LYS A 178 -12.43 -9.06 -5.12
CA LYS A 178 -11.25 -9.28 -5.98
C LYS A 178 -11.67 -9.29 -7.45
N ILE A 179 -10.95 -8.55 -8.30
CA ILE A 179 -11.07 -8.70 -9.75
C ILE A 179 -10.70 -10.12 -10.20
N LYS A 180 -11.16 -10.53 -11.38
CA LYS A 180 -10.77 -11.80 -12.02
C LYS A 180 -10.06 -11.58 -13.36
N VAL A 181 -9.08 -12.42 -13.64
CA VAL A 181 -8.18 -12.35 -14.79
C VAL A 181 -8.29 -13.64 -15.59
N TYR A 182 -8.69 -13.54 -16.85
CA TYR A 182 -8.73 -14.66 -17.78
C TYR A 182 -7.48 -14.67 -18.67
N ILE A 183 -6.87 -15.84 -18.81
CA ILE A 183 -5.75 -16.08 -19.72
C ILE A 183 -6.32 -16.78 -20.97
N TYR A 184 -6.13 -16.19 -22.15
CA TYR A 184 -6.54 -16.84 -23.40
C TYR A 184 -5.79 -18.16 -23.63
N PRO A 185 -6.42 -19.20 -24.19
CA PRO A 185 -5.73 -20.45 -24.52
C PRO A 185 -4.58 -20.21 -25.51
N LEU A 186 -3.49 -20.96 -25.34
CA LEU A 186 -2.31 -20.88 -26.20
C LEU A 186 -2.68 -21.30 -27.64
N LYS A 187 -2.33 -20.46 -28.62
CA LYS A 187 -2.56 -20.70 -30.06
C LYS A 187 -1.32 -20.31 -30.85
N LYS A 188 -0.99 -21.07 -31.90
CA LYS A 188 0.16 -20.82 -32.78
C LYS A 188 -0.28 -20.05 -34.01
N TYR A 189 -0.01 -18.75 -34.02
CA TYR A 189 -0.35 -17.86 -35.14
C TYR A 189 0.71 -17.93 -36.24
N VAL A 190 0.26 -18.13 -37.49
CA VAL A 190 1.07 -18.05 -38.71
C VAL A 190 0.41 -17.11 -39.72
N GLY A 191 1.21 -16.36 -40.48
CA GLY A 191 0.70 -15.59 -41.61
C GLY A 191 0.30 -16.48 -42.79
N GLU A 192 -0.28 -15.88 -43.82
CA GLU A 192 -0.75 -16.54 -45.05
C GLU A 192 0.28 -17.52 -45.66
N ALA A 193 1.55 -17.09 -45.77
CA ALA A 193 2.67 -17.92 -46.26
C ALA A 193 3.19 -18.99 -45.27
N GLY A 194 2.45 -19.30 -44.20
CA GLY A 194 2.81 -20.29 -43.17
C GLY A 194 3.92 -19.85 -42.20
N VAL A 195 4.53 -18.69 -42.42
CA VAL A 195 5.59 -18.13 -41.56
C VAL A 195 5.00 -17.74 -40.19
N PRO A 196 5.61 -18.13 -39.06
CA PRO A 196 5.13 -17.77 -37.73
C PRO A 196 5.13 -16.24 -37.50
N VAL A 197 4.22 -15.80 -36.62
CA VAL A 197 3.97 -14.38 -36.29
C VAL A 197 4.90 -13.88 -35.17
N SER A 198 5.12 -14.73 -34.17
CA SER A 198 6.08 -14.56 -33.08
C SER A 198 6.84 -15.88 -32.90
N SER A 199 7.88 -15.90 -32.08
CA SER A 199 8.60 -17.11 -31.70
C SER A 199 7.70 -18.07 -30.89
N THR A 200 8.23 -19.25 -30.54
CA THR A 200 7.70 -19.99 -29.39
C THR A 200 7.70 -19.10 -28.14
N ILE A 201 6.70 -19.27 -27.28
CA ILE A 201 6.61 -18.58 -25.99
C ILE A 201 7.91 -18.72 -25.19
N SER A 202 8.43 -17.62 -24.66
CA SER A 202 9.62 -17.62 -23.80
C SER A 202 9.34 -18.30 -22.46
N ARG A 203 10.40 -18.76 -21.78
CA ARG A 203 10.33 -19.24 -20.39
C ARG A 203 9.73 -18.14 -19.51
N GLU A 204 10.24 -16.93 -19.68
CA GLU A 204 9.93 -15.74 -18.90
C GLU A 204 8.44 -15.32 -19.05
N TYR A 205 7.87 -15.42 -20.27
CA TYR A 205 6.44 -15.17 -20.45
C TYR A 205 5.56 -16.33 -19.97
N ASN A 206 6.03 -17.58 -20.11
CA ASN A 206 5.32 -18.73 -19.55
C ASN A 206 5.26 -18.66 -18.02
N GLU A 207 6.35 -18.31 -17.34
CA GLU A 207 6.43 -18.06 -15.89
C GLU A 207 5.45 -16.95 -15.46
N LEU A 208 5.36 -15.85 -16.22
CA LEU A 208 4.40 -14.77 -15.98
C LEU A 208 2.95 -15.26 -16.09
N LEU A 209 2.61 -16.04 -17.13
CA LEU A 209 1.27 -16.61 -17.27
C LEU A 209 0.95 -17.65 -16.19
N THR A 210 1.96 -18.37 -15.67
CA THR A 210 1.79 -19.31 -14.55
C THR A 210 1.58 -18.56 -13.22
N ALA A 211 2.35 -17.52 -12.94
CA ALA A 211 2.16 -16.67 -11.77
C ALA A 211 0.76 -16.00 -11.74
N ILE A 212 0.12 -15.80 -12.90
CA ILE A 212 -1.28 -15.38 -12.99
C ILE A 212 -2.23 -16.55 -12.71
N SER A 213 -2.05 -17.73 -13.33
CA SER A 213 -2.96 -18.88 -13.14
C SER A 213 -3.01 -19.39 -11.72
N ASP A 214 -1.88 -19.35 -11.02
CA ASP A 214 -1.70 -19.89 -9.68
C ASP A 214 -2.21 -18.90 -8.60
N SER A 215 -2.72 -17.74 -9.02
CA SER A 215 -3.19 -16.67 -8.15
C SER A 215 -4.70 -16.72 -7.89
N ASP A 216 -5.09 -16.20 -6.73
CA ASP A 216 -6.49 -15.96 -6.31
C ASP A 216 -7.32 -15.14 -7.33
N TYR A 217 -6.65 -14.44 -8.26
CA TYR A 217 -7.24 -13.61 -9.31
C TYR A 217 -7.56 -14.39 -10.60
N TYR A 218 -7.04 -15.60 -10.81
CA TYR A 218 -7.31 -16.37 -12.03
C TYR A 218 -8.78 -16.76 -12.18
N THR A 219 -9.27 -16.84 -13.41
CA THR A 219 -10.55 -17.47 -13.78
C THR A 219 -10.43 -18.18 -15.12
N ASP A 220 -11.01 -19.38 -15.19
CA ASP A 220 -11.32 -20.12 -16.42
C ASP A 220 -12.57 -19.55 -17.12
N ASP A 221 -13.57 -19.11 -16.34
CA ASP A 221 -14.80 -18.51 -16.84
C ASP A 221 -14.54 -17.09 -17.40
N VAL A 222 -14.50 -17.00 -18.73
CA VAL A 222 -14.33 -15.76 -19.51
C VAL A 222 -15.41 -14.70 -19.26
N THR A 223 -16.57 -15.08 -18.67
CA THR A 223 -17.67 -14.13 -18.36
C THR A 223 -17.48 -13.42 -17.03
N ARG A 224 -16.75 -14.03 -16.08
CA ARG A 224 -16.40 -13.44 -14.77
C ARG A 224 -15.18 -12.52 -14.85
N ALA A 225 -14.48 -12.52 -15.98
CA ALA A 225 -13.20 -11.85 -16.13
C ALA A 225 -13.34 -10.33 -16.29
N CYS A 226 -12.71 -9.62 -15.35
CA CYS A 226 -12.48 -8.17 -15.38
C CYS A 226 -11.35 -7.83 -16.36
N LEU A 227 -10.26 -8.61 -16.36
CA LEU A 227 -9.07 -8.42 -17.21
C LEU A 227 -8.81 -9.63 -18.11
N PHE A 228 -8.19 -9.37 -19.28
CA PHE A 228 -7.88 -10.36 -20.30
C PHE A 228 -6.39 -10.33 -20.66
N VAL A 229 -5.71 -11.47 -20.54
CA VAL A 229 -4.27 -11.62 -20.86
C VAL A 229 -4.11 -12.58 -22.05
N PRO A 230 -3.65 -12.12 -23.22
CA PRO A 230 -3.36 -12.99 -24.35
C PRO A 230 -2.24 -14.01 -24.05
N SER A 231 -2.36 -15.25 -24.52
CA SER A 231 -1.19 -16.16 -24.60
C SER A 231 -0.33 -15.87 -25.84
N ILE A 232 0.03 -14.60 -26.04
CA ILE A 232 0.89 -14.12 -27.13
C ILE A 232 2.07 -13.42 -26.48
N ASP A 233 3.28 -13.97 -26.68
CA ASP A 233 4.49 -13.37 -26.12
C ASP A 233 4.81 -12.05 -26.84
N LEU A 234 4.83 -10.97 -26.05
CA LEU A 234 5.11 -9.60 -26.46
C LEU A 234 6.32 -9.01 -25.69
N LEU A 235 7.03 -9.81 -24.88
CA LEU A 235 8.03 -9.29 -23.92
C LEU A 235 9.18 -8.56 -24.60
N ASN A 236 9.59 -9.01 -25.78
CA ASN A 236 10.70 -8.44 -26.56
C ASN A 236 10.26 -8.08 -27.98
N GLN A 237 10.20 -6.78 -28.28
CA GLN A 237 9.72 -6.34 -29.60
C GLN A 237 10.62 -6.81 -30.75
N ASN A 238 11.90 -7.10 -30.50
CA ASN A 238 12.83 -7.57 -31.54
C ASN A 238 12.48 -8.94 -32.13
N SER A 239 11.61 -9.73 -31.48
CA SER A 239 11.13 -11.03 -31.99
C SER A 239 9.74 -10.97 -32.63
N LEU A 240 9.12 -9.79 -32.73
CA LEU A 240 7.73 -9.63 -33.17
C LEU A 240 7.63 -9.14 -34.62
N ARG A 241 6.72 -9.74 -35.38
CA ARG A 241 6.29 -9.20 -36.67
C ARG A 241 5.13 -8.24 -36.45
N VAL A 242 5.43 -6.94 -36.37
CA VAL A 242 4.55 -5.90 -35.78
C VAL A 242 3.13 -5.91 -36.36
N LYS A 243 2.95 -5.98 -37.69
CA LYS A 243 1.62 -6.00 -38.32
C LYS A 243 0.87 -7.29 -37.97
N GLU A 244 1.50 -8.44 -38.21
CA GLU A 244 0.88 -9.76 -38.07
C GLU A 244 0.58 -10.08 -36.60
N THR A 245 1.39 -9.56 -35.67
CA THR A 245 1.15 -9.65 -34.22
C THR A 245 -0.09 -8.85 -33.81
N ALA A 246 -0.31 -7.69 -34.41
CA ALA A 246 -1.52 -6.90 -34.19
C ALA A 246 -2.77 -7.59 -34.80
N GLN A 247 -2.63 -8.22 -35.98
CA GLN A 247 -3.67 -9.08 -36.55
C GLN A 247 -3.98 -10.29 -35.64
N ALA A 248 -2.98 -10.88 -34.97
CA ALA A 248 -3.19 -11.95 -33.99
C ALA A 248 -4.00 -11.49 -32.76
N LEU A 249 -3.77 -10.26 -32.28
CA LEU A 249 -4.55 -9.65 -31.19
C LEU A 249 -6.01 -9.41 -31.58
N ALA A 250 -6.27 -8.88 -32.78
CA ALA A 250 -7.64 -8.64 -33.27
C ALA A 250 -8.45 -9.94 -33.52
N GLN A 251 -7.79 -11.09 -33.62
CA GLN A 251 -8.42 -12.41 -33.75
C GLN A 251 -8.72 -13.09 -32.39
N LEU A 252 -8.57 -12.38 -31.26
CA LEU A 252 -8.94 -12.87 -29.93
C LEU A 252 -10.46 -12.67 -29.68
N SER A 253 -11.13 -13.72 -29.18
CA SER A 253 -12.60 -13.84 -29.14
C SER A 253 -13.35 -12.89 -28.18
N ARG A 254 -12.63 -11.99 -27.48
CA ARG A 254 -13.19 -10.88 -26.70
C ARG A 254 -12.47 -9.55 -26.94
N TRP A 255 -11.73 -9.39 -28.06
CA TRP A 255 -11.03 -8.14 -28.42
C TRP A 255 -11.99 -7.02 -28.84
N ASP A 256 -12.74 -6.46 -27.88
CA ASP A 256 -13.48 -5.20 -28.08
C ASP A 256 -12.50 -4.01 -28.03
N ARG A 257 -11.78 -3.81 -29.14
CA ARG A 257 -10.79 -2.73 -29.32
C ARG A 257 -9.81 -2.64 -28.13
N GLY A 258 -9.29 -3.79 -27.70
CA GLY A 258 -8.36 -3.89 -26.57
C GLY A 258 -8.93 -3.52 -25.18
N THR A 259 -10.23 -3.24 -25.05
CA THR A 259 -10.85 -2.85 -23.76
C THR A 259 -10.61 -3.93 -22.71
N ASN A 260 -10.09 -3.54 -21.54
CA ASN A 260 -9.67 -4.40 -20.42
C ASN A 260 -8.61 -5.49 -20.76
N HIS A 261 -7.94 -5.40 -21.91
CA HIS A 261 -6.82 -6.31 -22.23
C HIS A 261 -5.52 -5.77 -21.65
N LEU A 262 -4.73 -6.64 -21.02
CA LEU A 262 -3.42 -6.31 -20.46
C LEU A 262 -2.32 -7.02 -21.25
N LEU A 263 -1.45 -6.23 -21.87
CA LEU A 263 -0.29 -6.68 -22.63
C LEU A 263 0.99 -6.46 -21.80
N PHE A 264 1.98 -7.33 -21.93
CA PHE A 264 3.26 -7.21 -21.23
C PHE A 264 4.41 -7.04 -22.22
N ASN A 265 5.23 -6.00 -22.04
CA ASN A 265 6.40 -5.75 -22.87
C ASN A 265 7.53 -5.14 -22.03
N MET A 266 8.62 -5.87 -21.83
CA MET A 266 9.79 -5.37 -21.08
C MET A 266 10.73 -4.57 -21.98
N LEU A 267 10.79 -4.90 -23.28
CA LEU A 267 11.72 -4.33 -24.25
C LEU A 267 10.94 -3.73 -25.42
N PRO A 268 10.51 -2.45 -25.32
CA PRO A 268 9.75 -1.74 -26.36
C PRO A 268 10.66 -1.20 -27.47
N GLY A 269 10.07 -0.82 -28.60
CA GLY A 269 10.77 -0.16 -29.70
C GLY A 269 11.73 -1.07 -30.47
N GLY A 270 12.22 -0.60 -31.62
CA GLY A 270 13.30 -1.21 -32.38
C GLY A 270 14.18 -0.15 -33.05
N PRO A 271 15.29 -0.53 -33.70
CA PRO A 271 16.11 0.41 -34.46
C PRO A 271 15.29 1.03 -35.62
N PRO A 272 15.44 2.33 -35.93
CA PRO A 272 16.38 3.27 -35.31
C PRO A 272 15.83 3.96 -34.04
N ASP A 273 14.50 4.08 -33.90
CA ASP A 273 13.88 5.06 -33.00
C ASP A 273 13.77 4.62 -31.53
N TYR A 274 13.78 3.31 -31.26
CA TYR A 274 13.64 2.69 -29.93
C TYR A 274 12.49 3.28 -29.09
N ASN A 275 11.30 3.38 -29.68
CA ASN A 275 10.08 3.87 -29.03
C ASN A 275 9.88 3.30 -27.62
N THR A 276 9.46 4.17 -26.70
CA THR A 276 9.37 3.87 -25.25
C THR A 276 8.07 3.16 -24.85
N ALA A 277 7.33 2.64 -25.82
CA ALA A 277 6.17 1.76 -25.64
C ALA A 277 6.11 0.75 -26.80
N LEU A 278 5.31 -0.30 -26.64
CA LEU A 278 5.14 -1.34 -27.64
C LEU A 278 4.55 -0.77 -28.96
N ASP A 279 5.27 -0.94 -30.08
CA ASP A 279 4.88 -0.45 -31.41
C ASP A 279 3.74 -1.23 -32.07
N VAL A 280 3.42 -2.42 -31.55
CA VAL A 280 2.31 -3.26 -32.02
C VAL A 280 0.99 -2.51 -31.81
N PRO A 281 0.22 -2.19 -32.87
CA PRO A 281 -1.12 -1.62 -32.73
C PRO A 281 -2.00 -2.47 -31.81
N ARG A 282 -2.73 -1.81 -30.92
CA ARG A 282 -3.34 -2.44 -29.73
C ARG A 282 -4.59 -1.74 -29.21
N ASP A 283 -5.17 -0.83 -30.00
CA ASP A 283 -6.35 -0.04 -29.64
C ASP A 283 -6.22 0.58 -28.22
N ARG A 284 -7.15 0.22 -27.31
CA ARG A 284 -7.24 0.74 -25.95
C ARG A 284 -6.40 -0.04 -24.93
N ALA A 285 -5.86 -1.20 -25.28
CA ALA A 285 -5.27 -2.15 -24.34
C ALA A 285 -4.25 -1.53 -23.38
N LEU A 286 -4.29 -1.95 -22.12
CA LEU A 286 -3.36 -1.59 -21.05
C LEU A 286 -2.00 -2.22 -21.35
N LEU A 287 -0.91 -1.53 -21.00
CA LEU A 287 0.45 -1.99 -21.21
C LEU A 287 1.21 -2.03 -19.88
N ALA A 288 1.60 -3.23 -19.47
CA ALA A 288 2.63 -3.46 -18.47
C ALA A 288 4.00 -3.34 -19.16
N GLY A 289 4.62 -2.16 -19.06
CA GLY A 289 5.75 -1.73 -19.89
C GLY A 289 7.06 -1.53 -19.10
N GLY A 290 8.17 -2.06 -19.62
CA GLY A 290 9.48 -1.97 -18.95
C GLY A 290 10.28 -0.68 -19.22
N GLY A 291 9.99 0.00 -20.33
CA GLY A 291 10.81 1.10 -20.87
C GLY A 291 10.07 2.42 -21.07
N PHE A 292 8.99 2.65 -20.32
CA PHE A 292 8.12 3.83 -20.45
C PHE A 292 8.85 5.16 -20.30
N SER A 293 8.41 6.16 -21.08
CA SER A 293 8.71 7.57 -20.83
C SER A 293 7.48 8.31 -20.30
N THR A 294 7.67 9.46 -19.65
CA THR A 294 6.58 10.37 -19.25
C THR A 294 5.68 10.81 -20.41
N TRP A 295 6.15 10.71 -21.67
CA TRP A 295 5.39 11.01 -22.88
C TRP A 295 4.51 9.86 -23.39
N THR A 296 4.86 8.62 -23.03
CA THR A 296 4.19 7.39 -23.50
C THR A 296 3.44 6.63 -22.39
N TYR A 297 3.71 6.95 -21.13
CA TYR A 297 3.07 6.36 -19.97
C TYR A 297 1.69 6.97 -19.69
N ARG A 298 0.63 6.16 -19.74
CA ARG A 298 -0.71 6.59 -19.32
C ARG A 298 -0.89 6.36 -17.83
N GLN A 299 -0.52 7.35 -17.03
CA GLN A 299 -0.67 7.33 -15.56
C GLN A 299 -2.10 6.93 -15.14
N GLY A 300 -2.21 6.02 -14.18
CA GLY A 300 -3.48 5.44 -13.71
C GLY A 300 -4.17 4.53 -14.74
N TYR A 301 -3.43 3.98 -15.70
CA TYR A 301 -3.97 3.10 -16.76
C TYR A 301 -2.97 2.06 -17.27
N ASP A 302 -1.72 2.47 -17.49
CA ASP A 302 -0.59 1.59 -17.77
C ASP A 302 0.21 1.28 -16.50
N VAL A 303 0.99 0.19 -16.50
CA VAL A 303 1.79 -0.24 -15.35
C VAL A 303 3.27 -0.26 -15.74
N SER A 304 4.10 0.59 -15.12
CA SER A 304 5.56 0.43 -15.28
C SER A 304 6.03 -0.83 -14.53
N ILE A 305 6.83 -1.68 -15.18
CA ILE A 305 7.33 -2.96 -14.62
C ILE A 305 8.86 -3.04 -14.75
N PRO A 306 9.57 -3.86 -13.96
CA PRO A 306 11.01 -4.00 -14.11
C PRO A 306 11.37 -4.79 -15.37
N VAL A 307 12.46 -4.41 -16.03
CA VAL A 307 13.07 -5.24 -17.07
C VAL A 307 13.78 -6.41 -16.41
N TYR A 308 13.35 -7.63 -16.74
CA TYR A 308 13.93 -8.86 -16.18
C TYR A 308 15.41 -9.02 -16.55
N SER A 309 16.18 -9.59 -15.62
CA SER A 309 17.59 -9.94 -15.83
C SER A 309 17.83 -11.43 -15.56
N PRO A 310 18.06 -12.26 -16.59
CA PRO A 310 18.45 -13.66 -16.39
C PRO A 310 19.83 -13.78 -15.72
N LEU A 311 20.72 -12.80 -15.94
CA LEU A 311 22.06 -12.77 -15.34
C LEU A 311 22.02 -12.67 -13.81
N SER A 312 21.01 -11.97 -13.28
CA SER A 312 20.72 -11.92 -11.85
C SER A 312 19.98 -13.15 -11.35
N ALA A 313 18.96 -13.62 -12.07
CA ALA A 313 18.15 -14.77 -11.64
C ALA A 313 18.98 -16.06 -11.50
N GLU A 314 19.91 -16.29 -12.42
CA GLU A 314 20.78 -17.48 -12.49
C GLU A 314 22.02 -17.42 -11.58
N VAL A 315 22.15 -16.36 -10.76
CA VAL A 315 23.30 -16.13 -9.87
C VAL A 315 22.83 -15.97 -8.43
N ASP A 316 23.40 -16.78 -7.53
CA ASP A 316 23.33 -16.55 -6.10
C ASP A 316 24.24 -15.37 -5.73
N LEU A 317 23.70 -14.41 -4.99
CA LEU A 317 24.39 -13.21 -4.53
C LEU A 317 24.28 -13.17 -3.00
N PRO A 318 25.34 -13.52 -2.26
CA PRO A 318 25.26 -13.68 -0.82
C PRO A 318 24.85 -12.37 -0.12
N GLU A 319 24.12 -12.52 0.99
CA GLU A 319 23.55 -11.43 1.79
C GLU A 319 24.64 -10.46 2.32
N LYS A 320 24.99 -9.43 1.54
CA LYS A 320 25.93 -8.39 1.96
C LYS A 320 25.19 -7.24 2.65
N GLY A 321 25.39 -7.11 3.97
CA GLY A 321 24.74 -6.10 4.81
C GLY A 321 25.09 -4.65 4.48
N PRO A 322 24.39 -3.68 5.11
CA PRO A 322 24.72 -2.26 5.01
C PRO A 322 26.09 -1.99 5.64
N GLY A 323 26.87 -1.10 5.03
CA GLY A 323 28.22 -0.77 5.50
C GLY A 323 29.15 -0.28 4.38
N PRO A 324 30.43 -0.02 4.69
CA PRO A 324 31.40 0.43 3.69
C PRO A 324 31.58 -0.62 2.59
N ARG A 325 31.64 -0.14 1.35
CA ARG A 325 31.91 -0.92 0.14
C ARG A 325 33.25 -0.45 -0.45
N ARG A 326 33.87 -1.27 -1.30
CA ARG A 326 35.21 -1.00 -1.84
C ARG A 326 35.22 0.20 -2.77
N TYR A 327 34.22 0.29 -3.63
CA TYR A 327 34.00 1.39 -4.54
C TYR A 327 32.90 2.30 -3.99
N PHE A 328 33.08 3.62 -4.13
CA PHE A 328 32.01 4.57 -3.83
C PHE A 328 30.96 4.53 -4.94
N LEU A 329 31.40 4.55 -6.19
CA LEU A 329 30.54 4.67 -7.37
C LEU A 329 31.01 3.73 -8.48
N LEU A 330 30.08 3.03 -9.13
CA LEU A 330 30.39 2.03 -10.17
C LEU A 330 29.47 2.19 -11.38
N SER A 331 30.03 2.12 -12.59
CA SER A 331 29.28 1.99 -13.85
C SER A 331 29.61 0.66 -14.53
N SER A 332 28.61 -0.01 -15.09
CA SER A 332 28.72 -1.38 -15.66
C SER A 332 27.93 -1.62 -16.95
N GLN A 333 27.31 -0.57 -17.48
CA GLN A 333 26.58 -0.61 -18.74
C GLN A 333 27.56 -0.60 -19.92
N VAL A 334 27.36 -1.53 -20.85
CA VAL A 334 28.12 -1.62 -22.09
C VAL A 334 27.42 -0.85 -23.21
N ALA A 335 28.18 -0.40 -24.21
CA ALA A 335 27.65 0.30 -25.40
C ALA A 335 26.86 1.60 -25.10
N LEU A 336 27.28 2.34 -24.08
CA LEU A 336 26.83 3.71 -23.77
C LEU A 336 27.18 4.69 -24.91
N HIS A 337 26.43 5.80 -24.97
CA HIS A 337 26.72 6.95 -25.84
C HIS A 337 28.14 7.49 -25.57
N PRO A 338 28.87 8.01 -26.58
CA PRO A 338 30.24 8.52 -26.39
C PRO A 338 30.33 9.61 -25.30
N GLU A 339 29.38 10.54 -25.24
CA GLU A 339 29.33 11.61 -24.23
C GLU A 339 29.33 11.05 -22.80
N TYR A 340 28.42 10.11 -22.48
CA TYR A 340 28.41 9.47 -21.16
C TYR A 340 29.70 8.70 -20.87
N ARG A 341 30.38 8.13 -21.89
CA ARG A 341 31.69 7.47 -21.71
C ARG A 341 32.80 8.47 -21.42
N GLU A 342 32.78 9.65 -22.03
CA GLU A 342 33.71 10.74 -21.75
C GLU A 342 33.49 11.31 -20.34
N ASP A 343 32.24 11.56 -19.92
CA ASP A 343 31.92 11.97 -18.55
C ASP A 343 32.30 10.91 -17.50
N LEU A 344 32.04 9.62 -17.78
CA LEU A 344 32.48 8.52 -16.92
C LEU A 344 34.01 8.48 -16.77
N ALA A 345 34.74 8.65 -17.88
CA ALA A 345 36.20 8.70 -17.86
C ALA A 345 36.72 9.93 -17.10
N ALA A 346 36.07 11.10 -17.26
CA ALA A 346 36.39 12.33 -16.54
C ALA A 346 36.05 12.24 -15.03
N LEU A 347 35.02 11.50 -14.64
CA LEU A 347 34.71 11.18 -13.24
C LEU A 347 35.76 10.24 -12.65
N GLN A 348 36.12 9.17 -13.34
CA GLN A 348 37.15 8.24 -12.85
C GLN A 348 38.54 8.91 -12.78
N ALA A 349 38.91 9.74 -13.74
CA ALA A 349 40.16 10.51 -13.72
C ALA A 349 40.22 11.52 -12.56
N ARG A 350 39.08 12.11 -12.15
CA ARG A 350 38.99 13.06 -11.02
C ARG A 350 38.99 12.37 -9.65
N HIS A 351 38.52 11.12 -9.54
CA HIS A 351 38.25 10.48 -8.24
C HIS A 351 39.01 9.15 -8.01
N GLY A 352 39.78 8.67 -9.00
CA GLY A 352 40.67 7.51 -8.87
C GLY A 352 39.93 6.23 -8.48
N GLU A 353 40.51 5.45 -7.57
CA GLU A 353 40.00 4.13 -7.15
C GLU A 353 38.61 4.16 -6.50
N ALA A 354 38.10 5.33 -6.09
CA ALA A 354 36.75 5.47 -5.56
C ALA A 354 35.66 5.23 -6.64
N VAL A 355 36.00 5.37 -7.92
CA VAL A 355 35.08 5.22 -9.06
C VAL A 355 35.57 4.09 -9.96
N LEU A 356 34.69 3.14 -10.28
CA LEU A 356 34.98 2.03 -11.19
C LEU A 356 34.09 2.07 -12.43
N VAL A 357 34.68 2.28 -13.61
CA VAL A 357 33.97 2.23 -14.90
C VAL A 357 34.32 0.94 -15.62
N LEU A 358 33.32 0.09 -15.85
CA LEU A 358 33.46 -1.20 -16.51
C LEU A 358 32.72 -1.22 -17.86
N ASP A 359 33.40 -1.66 -18.92
CA ASP A 359 32.81 -1.82 -20.26
C ASP A 359 32.93 -3.30 -20.73
N LYS A 360 32.61 -3.57 -22.00
CA LYS A 360 32.72 -4.88 -22.63
C LYS A 360 34.19 -5.31 -22.73
N CYS A 361 34.50 -6.52 -22.29
CA CYS A 361 35.80 -7.14 -22.49
C CYS A 361 36.09 -7.40 -23.98
N SER A 362 37.25 -6.97 -24.47
CA SER A 362 37.70 -7.22 -25.85
C SER A 362 38.24 -8.65 -26.04
N ASN A 363 39.08 -9.11 -25.10
CA ASN A 363 39.84 -10.35 -25.20
C ASN A 363 39.37 -11.34 -24.11
N LEU A 364 38.29 -12.08 -24.37
CA LEU A 364 37.85 -13.19 -23.52
C LEU A 364 38.36 -14.52 -24.09
N SER A 365 38.73 -15.44 -23.20
CA SER A 365 39.03 -16.83 -23.56
C SER A 365 37.77 -17.56 -24.05
N GLU A 366 37.95 -18.53 -24.94
CA GLU A 366 36.85 -19.35 -25.45
C GLU A 366 36.07 -20.03 -24.31
N GLY A 367 34.74 -20.08 -24.48
CA GLY A 367 33.81 -20.64 -23.49
C GLY A 367 33.34 -19.68 -22.38
N VAL A 368 33.97 -18.51 -22.18
CA VAL A 368 33.53 -17.56 -21.14
C VAL A 368 32.34 -16.71 -21.63
N PRO A 369 31.15 -16.75 -20.98
CA PRO A 369 30.00 -15.97 -21.43
C PRO A 369 30.22 -14.46 -21.28
N ALA A 370 30.40 -13.76 -22.40
CA ALA A 370 30.70 -12.33 -22.42
C ALA A 370 29.66 -11.45 -21.69
N ALA A 371 28.40 -11.89 -21.60
CA ALA A 371 27.35 -11.20 -20.85
C ALA A 371 27.59 -11.18 -19.33
N ARG A 372 28.29 -12.19 -18.77
CA ARG A 372 28.64 -12.30 -17.34
C ARG A 372 30.02 -11.71 -16.99
N ARG A 373 30.69 -11.07 -17.94
CA ARG A 373 31.97 -10.37 -17.74
C ARG A 373 31.87 -8.89 -18.04
N ARG A 374 32.63 -8.09 -17.32
CA ARG A 374 32.95 -6.69 -17.64
C ARG A 374 34.43 -6.44 -17.40
N CYS A 375 35.02 -5.46 -18.07
CA CYS A 375 36.45 -5.18 -17.96
C CYS A 375 36.73 -3.70 -17.70
N HIS A 376 37.77 -3.45 -16.90
CA HIS A 376 38.46 -2.16 -16.85
C HIS A 376 39.91 -2.37 -17.31
N GLN A 377 40.32 -1.69 -18.37
CA GLN A 377 41.63 -1.88 -19.02
C GLN A 377 41.85 -3.35 -19.40
N GLN A 378 42.67 -4.09 -18.64
CA GLN A 378 42.93 -5.53 -18.83
C GLN A 378 42.36 -6.41 -17.69
N GLN A 379 41.80 -5.82 -16.63
CA GLN A 379 41.21 -6.55 -15.51
C GLN A 379 39.75 -6.92 -15.81
N ALA A 380 39.43 -8.22 -15.74
CA ALA A 380 38.09 -8.74 -15.86
C ALA A 380 37.40 -8.91 -14.49
N PHE A 381 36.11 -8.61 -14.45
CA PHE A 381 35.23 -8.70 -13.29
C PHE A 381 34.01 -9.57 -13.61
N ASP A 382 33.50 -10.30 -12.62
CA ASP A 382 32.28 -11.11 -12.72
C ASP A 382 31.02 -10.24 -12.50
N TYR A 383 30.03 -10.40 -13.37
CA TYR A 383 28.78 -9.64 -13.38
C TYR A 383 27.58 -10.60 -13.22
N PRO A 384 26.64 -10.33 -12.30
CA PRO A 384 26.47 -9.08 -11.52
C PRO A 384 27.25 -8.98 -10.19
N GLN A 385 28.10 -9.95 -9.85
CA GLN A 385 28.77 -10.03 -8.53
C GLN A 385 29.52 -8.75 -8.13
N VAL A 386 30.26 -8.12 -9.06
CA VAL A 386 31.04 -6.89 -8.81
C VAL A 386 30.19 -5.72 -8.31
N LEU A 387 28.88 -5.69 -8.60
CA LEU A 387 27.96 -4.67 -8.08
C LEU A 387 27.89 -4.69 -6.55
N GLN A 388 28.11 -5.85 -5.91
CA GLN A 388 28.19 -5.95 -4.45
C GLN A 388 29.45 -5.27 -3.85
N GLU A 389 30.45 -4.92 -4.65
CA GLU A 389 31.65 -4.18 -4.19
C GLU A 389 31.47 -2.66 -4.18
N ALA A 390 30.36 -2.13 -4.69
CA ALA A 390 30.08 -0.69 -4.75
C ALA A 390 29.02 -0.21 -3.74
N THR A 391 29.06 1.08 -3.40
CA THR A 391 28.04 1.77 -2.58
C THR A 391 26.88 2.25 -3.46
N PHE A 392 27.22 2.96 -4.53
CA PHE A 392 26.33 3.49 -5.56
C PHE A 392 26.66 2.87 -6.92
N CYS A 393 25.63 2.56 -7.71
CA CYS A 393 25.78 1.97 -9.04
C CYS A 393 24.95 2.75 -10.05
N MET A 394 25.57 3.20 -11.14
CA MET A 394 24.90 4.01 -12.15
C MET A 394 23.91 3.19 -13.00
N VAL A 395 22.78 3.82 -13.30
CA VAL A 395 21.74 3.39 -14.23
C VAL A 395 21.52 4.55 -15.20
N LEU A 396 22.39 4.62 -16.21
CA LEU A 396 22.42 5.66 -17.24
C LEU A 396 21.41 5.38 -18.35
N ARG A 397 21.01 6.42 -19.08
CA ARG A 397 20.21 6.33 -20.31
C ARG A 397 20.87 5.38 -21.32
N GLY A 398 20.12 4.39 -21.79
CA GLY A 398 20.48 3.54 -22.92
C GLY A 398 19.61 3.84 -24.14
N ALA A 399 19.85 3.14 -25.26
CA ALA A 399 18.98 3.23 -26.45
C ALA A 399 17.51 2.85 -26.13
N ARG A 400 17.31 1.92 -25.19
CA ARG A 400 16.05 1.77 -24.44
C ARG A 400 16.23 2.40 -23.07
N LEU A 401 15.22 3.15 -22.59
CA LEU A 401 15.23 3.71 -21.23
C LEU A 401 15.27 2.58 -20.18
N GLY A 402 14.30 1.66 -20.26
CA GLY A 402 14.22 0.49 -19.42
C GLY A 402 15.32 -0.52 -19.72
N GLN A 403 16.09 -0.89 -18.69
CA GLN A 403 17.26 -1.76 -18.81
C GLN A 403 17.38 -2.70 -17.60
N ALA A 404 17.83 -3.93 -17.87
CA ALA A 404 18.02 -4.98 -16.87
C ALA A 404 18.99 -4.61 -15.73
N VAL A 405 19.90 -3.65 -15.97
CA VAL A 405 20.89 -3.19 -14.97
C VAL A 405 20.25 -2.63 -13.70
N LEU A 406 19.06 -2.03 -13.77
CA LEU A 406 18.34 -1.57 -12.57
C LEU A 406 18.00 -2.75 -11.65
N SER A 407 17.51 -3.84 -12.24
CA SER A 407 17.20 -5.09 -11.53
C SER A 407 18.46 -5.76 -10.96
N ASP A 408 19.57 -5.72 -11.70
CA ASP A 408 20.87 -6.26 -11.25
C ASP A 408 21.44 -5.48 -10.05
N VAL A 409 21.42 -4.15 -10.12
CA VAL A 409 21.90 -3.25 -9.06
C VAL A 409 21.10 -3.42 -7.77
N LEU A 410 19.78 -3.49 -7.88
CA LEU A 410 18.88 -3.73 -6.73
C LEU A 410 19.12 -5.10 -6.09
N ARG A 411 19.25 -6.18 -6.88
CA ARG A 411 19.54 -7.53 -6.35
C ARG A 411 20.92 -7.60 -5.67
N ALA A 412 21.90 -6.85 -6.15
CA ALA A 412 23.22 -6.76 -5.52
C ALA A 412 23.25 -5.94 -4.22
N GLY A 413 22.17 -5.21 -3.88
CA GLY A 413 22.15 -4.31 -2.73
C GLY A 413 23.12 -3.14 -2.87
N CYS A 414 23.32 -2.67 -4.11
CA CYS A 414 24.00 -1.42 -4.43
C CYS A 414 22.92 -0.35 -4.68
N VAL A 415 23.15 0.91 -4.29
CA VAL A 415 22.13 1.96 -4.46
C VAL A 415 22.11 2.43 -5.92
N PRO A 416 21.01 2.25 -6.68
CA PRO A 416 20.91 2.74 -8.06
C PRO A 416 20.93 4.27 -8.11
N VAL A 417 21.81 4.81 -8.96
CA VAL A 417 21.91 6.22 -9.32
C VAL A 417 21.40 6.38 -10.75
N ILE A 418 20.17 6.86 -10.88
CA ILE A 418 19.41 6.87 -12.12
C ILE A 418 19.65 8.20 -12.84
N ILE A 419 20.22 8.13 -14.03
CA ILE A 419 20.53 9.26 -14.91
C ILE A 419 19.92 8.95 -16.28
N ALA A 420 18.60 9.08 -16.36
CA ALA A 420 17.80 8.75 -17.53
C ALA A 420 16.50 9.59 -17.51
N ASP A 421 16.57 10.78 -18.09
CA ASP A 421 15.50 11.77 -18.03
C ASP A 421 14.26 11.28 -18.79
N SER A 422 13.10 11.56 -18.20
CA SER A 422 11.77 11.06 -18.57
C SER A 422 11.52 9.55 -18.32
N TYR A 423 12.44 8.75 -17.80
CA TYR A 423 12.18 7.32 -17.53
C TYR A 423 11.18 7.13 -16.37
N VAL A 424 10.09 6.39 -16.63
CA VAL A 424 9.08 6.04 -15.61
C VAL A 424 9.49 4.75 -14.92
N LEU A 425 10.01 4.87 -13.71
CA LEU A 425 10.57 3.75 -12.94
C LEU A 425 9.51 2.66 -12.63
N PRO A 426 9.94 1.39 -12.48
CA PRO A 426 9.02 0.28 -12.21
C PRO A 426 8.10 0.54 -11.02
N PHE A 427 6.81 0.27 -11.17
CA PHE A 427 5.79 0.45 -10.15
C PHE A 427 5.78 1.83 -9.46
N SER A 428 6.19 2.91 -10.15
CA SER A 428 6.30 4.27 -9.58
C SER A 428 5.02 4.87 -9.00
N GLU A 429 3.85 4.28 -9.27
CA GLU A 429 2.56 4.67 -8.66
C GLU A 429 2.36 4.09 -7.25
N VAL A 430 3.13 3.04 -6.87
CA VAL A 430 3.09 2.40 -5.55
C VAL A 430 4.46 2.39 -4.83
N LEU A 431 5.53 2.82 -5.49
CA LEU A 431 6.88 2.90 -4.93
C LEU A 431 7.41 4.34 -4.88
N ASP A 432 7.75 4.83 -3.68
CA ASP A 432 8.65 5.98 -3.55
C ASP A 432 10.11 5.57 -3.80
N TRP A 433 10.54 5.76 -5.04
CA TRP A 433 11.90 5.49 -5.48
C TRP A 433 12.97 6.34 -4.76
N LYS A 434 12.62 7.47 -4.11
CA LYS A 434 13.57 8.28 -3.33
C LYS A 434 14.14 7.53 -2.12
N ARG A 435 13.46 6.46 -1.66
CA ARG A 435 13.90 5.64 -0.52
C ARG A 435 14.73 4.42 -0.92
N ALA A 436 14.88 4.15 -2.21
CA ALA A 436 15.69 3.04 -2.74
C ALA A 436 16.74 3.47 -3.77
N SER A 437 16.70 4.72 -4.26
CA SER A 437 17.52 5.20 -5.37
C SER A 437 17.82 6.70 -5.27
N VAL A 438 18.83 7.15 -6.01
CA VAL A 438 19.12 8.57 -6.22
C VAL A 438 18.87 8.90 -7.69
N VAL A 439 17.90 9.77 -7.98
CA VAL A 439 17.66 10.25 -9.35
C VAL A 439 18.44 11.55 -9.56
N VAL A 440 19.26 11.62 -10.61
CA VAL A 440 20.08 12.77 -10.96
C VAL A 440 19.82 13.12 -12.44
N PRO A 441 19.41 14.37 -12.76
CA PRO A 441 19.18 14.78 -14.15
C PRO A 441 20.40 14.59 -15.04
N GLU A 442 20.21 14.33 -16.34
CA GLU A 442 21.32 14.07 -17.27
C GLU A 442 22.29 15.26 -17.36
N GLU A 443 21.77 16.49 -17.32
CA GLU A 443 22.55 17.74 -17.25
C GLU A 443 23.50 17.85 -16.03
N LYS A 444 23.32 17.02 -14.98
CA LYS A 444 24.12 17.04 -13.73
C LYS A 444 25.05 15.84 -13.57
N MET A 445 25.27 15.06 -14.63
CA MET A 445 26.18 13.91 -14.59
C MET A 445 27.60 14.29 -14.15
N SER A 446 28.10 15.46 -14.58
CA SER A 446 29.44 15.97 -14.24
C SER A 446 29.64 16.26 -12.73
N ASP A 447 28.54 16.52 -12.02
CA ASP A 447 28.44 16.80 -10.57
C ASP A 447 28.00 15.58 -9.74
N VAL A 448 27.66 14.44 -10.36
CA VAL A 448 27.05 13.27 -9.68
C VAL A 448 27.82 12.84 -8.42
N TYR A 449 29.15 12.90 -8.44
CA TYR A 449 29.97 12.52 -7.29
C TYR A 449 29.78 13.44 -6.07
N SER A 450 29.66 14.76 -6.27
CA SER A 450 29.46 15.72 -5.18
C SER A 450 28.04 15.61 -4.60
N ILE A 451 27.05 15.38 -5.47
CA ILE A 451 25.66 15.09 -5.09
C ILE A 451 25.61 13.85 -4.19
N LEU A 452 26.23 12.75 -4.59
CA LEU A 452 26.24 11.50 -3.81
C LEU A 452 27.03 11.62 -2.50
N GLN A 453 28.08 12.45 -2.46
CA GLN A 453 28.82 12.74 -1.22
C GLN A 453 28.00 13.55 -0.20
N SER A 454 27.00 14.32 -0.64
CA SER A 454 26.13 15.07 0.27
C SER A 454 25.15 14.19 1.06
N ILE A 455 24.93 12.94 0.62
CA ILE A 455 23.92 12.03 1.19
C ILE A 455 24.41 11.47 2.54
N PRO A 456 23.68 11.68 3.66
CA PRO A 456 24.08 11.15 4.96
C PRO A 456 24.21 9.61 4.94
N ARG A 457 25.29 9.06 5.52
CA ARG A 457 25.52 7.60 5.49
C ARG A 457 24.36 6.78 6.07
N ARG A 458 23.59 7.34 7.03
CA ARG A 458 22.35 6.72 7.50
C ARG A 458 21.34 6.50 6.37
N GLN A 459 21.10 7.49 5.52
CA GLN A 459 20.19 7.38 4.38
C GLN A 459 20.71 6.35 3.36
N ILE A 460 22.02 6.29 3.12
CA ILE A 460 22.65 5.27 2.27
C ILE A 460 22.39 3.87 2.83
N GLU A 461 22.58 3.66 4.14
CA GLU A 461 22.30 2.38 4.80
C GLU A 461 20.80 2.05 4.86
N GLU A 462 19.90 3.03 4.87
CA GLU A 462 18.44 2.82 4.77
C GLU A 462 18.01 2.47 3.33
N MET A 463 18.65 3.04 2.30
CA MET A 463 18.48 2.65 0.89
C MET A 463 18.98 1.23 0.62
N GLN A 464 20.19 0.88 1.10
CA GLN A 464 20.76 -0.47 0.98
C GLN A 464 19.94 -1.56 1.71
N ARG A 465 19.05 -1.18 2.64
CA ARG A 465 18.12 -2.09 3.34
C ARG A 465 16.82 -2.34 2.57
N GLN A 466 16.50 -1.60 1.50
CA GLN A 466 15.27 -1.81 0.70
C GLN A 466 15.37 -3.05 -0.21
N LYS A 467 15.47 -4.24 0.38
CA LYS A 467 15.47 -5.51 -0.37
C LYS A 467 14.05 -5.87 -0.84
N TRP A 468 13.86 -5.92 -2.15
CA TRP A 468 12.62 -6.36 -2.80
C TRP A 468 12.15 -7.78 -2.41
N GLY A 469 13.02 -8.60 -1.82
CA GLY A 469 12.67 -9.93 -1.32
C GLY A 469 11.83 -9.95 -0.04
N SER A 470 11.71 -8.83 0.69
CA SER A 470 10.83 -8.70 1.85
C SER A 470 9.68 -7.77 1.53
N VAL A 471 8.69 -8.26 0.77
CA VAL A 471 7.49 -7.51 0.41
C VAL A 471 6.63 -7.26 1.64
N SER A 472 6.88 -6.15 2.32
CA SER A 472 5.91 -5.50 3.19
C SER A 472 4.59 -5.34 2.42
N ASN A 473 3.45 -5.57 3.09
CA ASN A 473 2.12 -5.28 2.53
C ASN A 473 2.14 -3.89 1.87
N PRO A 474 1.66 -3.73 0.61
CA PRO A 474 1.79 -2.48 -0.13
C PRO A 474 1.19 -1.25 0.58
N LEU A 475 0.28 -1.45 1.54
CA LEU A 475 -0.24 -0.40 2.43
C LEU A 475 0.82 0.21 3.38
N PHE A 476 1.98 -0.42 3.50
CA PHE A 476 3.14 0.03 4.29
C PHE A 476 4.36 0.32 3.41
N LEU A 477 4.18 0.35 2.08
CA LEU A 477 5.11 1.07 1.21
C LEU A 477 5.01 2.57 1.54
N PRO A 478 6.15 3.29 1.54
CA PRO A 478 6.23 4.68 1.98
C PRO A 478 5.72 5.65 0.92
N LEU A 479 4.43 5.56 0.60
CA LEU A 479 3.74 6.53 -0.24
C LEU A 479 3.40 7.77 0.59
N ILE A 480 3.70 8.96 0.08
CA ILE A 480 3.13 10.20 0.61
C ILE A 480 1.76 10.38 -0.04
N PRO A 481 0.62 10.29 0.70
CA PRO A 481 -0.70 10.36 0.10
C PRO A 481 -0.94 11.71 -0.60
N PRO A 482 -1.61 11.73 -1.77
CA PRO A 482 -1.79 12.96 -2.54
C PRO A 482 -2.64 13.99 -1.78
N GLN A 483 -2.20 15.26 -1.79
CA GLN A 483 -2.85 16.34 -1.04
C GLN A 483 -4.35 16.51 -1.35
N SER A 484 -4.77 16.12 -2.56
CA SER A 484 -6.14 16.30 -3.07
C SER A 484 -7.21 15.39 -2.43
N GLN A 485 -6.85 14.34 -1.70
CA GLN A 485 -7.84 13.45 -1.06
C GLN A 485 -8.37 13.99 0.28
N GLY A 486 -7.54 14.69 1.05
CA GLY A 486 -7.88 15.13 2.40
C GLY A 486 -8.12 13.98 3.39
N PHE A 487 -8.88 14.25 4.45
CA PHE A 487 -9.20 13.28 5.51
C PHE A 487 -10.69 13.29 5.90
N THR A 488 -11.12 12.17 6.49
CA THR A 488 -12.43 12.02 7.13
C THR A 488 -12.26 12.16 8.63
N ALA A 489 -13.01 13.08 9.25
CA ALA A 489 -13.06 13.18 10.71
C ALA A 489 -14.15 12.25 11.26
N ILE A 490 -13.83 11.47 12.29
CA ILE A 490 -14.76 10.62 13.02
C ILE A 490 -14.86 11.14 14.46
N VAL A 491 -16.08 11.51 14.87
CA VAL A 491 -16.40 11.95 16.23
C VAL A 491 -17.34 10.94 16.87
N LEU A 492 -16.90 10.25 17.91
CA LEU A 492 -17.76 9.42 18.74
C LEU A 492 -18.43 10.30 19.78
N THR A 493 -19.76 10.20 19.95
CA THR A 493 -20.47 11.05 20.91
C THR A 493 -21.47 10.31 21.79
N TYR A 494 -21.48 10.65 23.07
CA TYR A 494 -22.46 10.19 24.04
C TYR A 494 -22.96 11.37 24.89
N ASP A 495 -24.14 11.86 24.55
CA ASP A 495 -24.93 12.88 25.26
C ASP A 495 -24.33 14.31 25.40
N ARG A 496 -23.16 14.58 24.82
CA ARG A 496 -22.44 15.88 24.90
C ARG A 496 -22.67 16.79 23.69
N VAL A 497 -23.93 16.94 23.27
CA VAL A 497 -24.34 17.59 22.01
C VAL A 497 -23.76 19.01 21.83
N GLU A 498 -23.68 19.83 22.87
CA GLU A 498 -23.12 21.18 22.76
C GLU A 498 -21.61 21.15 22.42
N SER A 499 -20.84 20.32 23.12
CA SER A 499 -19.39 20.23 22.90
C SER A 499 -19.07 19.57 21.56
N LEU A 500 -19.82 18.54 21.17
CA LEU A 500 -19.84 17.97 19.82
C LEU A 500 -20.01 19.06 18.74
N PHE A 501 -20.99 19.97 18.90
CA PHE A 501 -21.22 21.05 17.94
C PHE A 501 -20.06 22.05 17.88
N ARG A 502 -19.37 22.31 19.00
CA ARG A 502 -18.14 23.12 19.03
C ARG A 502 -16.98 22.40 18.31
N VAL A 503 -16.75 21.11 18.59
CA VAL A 503 -15.72 20.29 17.92
C VAL A 503 -15.95 20.23 16.41
N ILE A 504 -17.19 19.97 15.97
CA ILE A 504 -17.59 20.00 14.55
C ILE A 504 -17.28 21.36 13.93
N THR A 505 -17.59 22.46 14.63
CA THR A 505 -17.36 23.83 14.14
C THR A 505 -15.86 24.11 13.95
N GLU A 506 -14.99 23.73 14.89
CA GLU A 506 -13.55 23.92 14.74
C GLU A 506 -12.92 23.01 13.67
N VAL A 507 -13.26 21.71 13.67
CA VAL A 507 -12.76 20.74 12.67
C VAL A 507 -13.17 21.16 11.25
N SER A 508 -14.36 21.72 11.05
CA SER A 508 -14.84 22.19 9.74
C SER A 508 -14.08 23.37 9.12
N LYS A 509 -13.16 23.99 9.87
CA LYS A 509 -12.29 25.06 9.37
C LYS A 509 -11.05 24.52 8.65
N VAL A 510 -10.68 23.26 8.90
CA VAL A 510 -9.45 22.63 8.38
C VAL A 510 -9.52 22.48 6.85
N PRO A 511 -8.58 23.05 6.08
CA PRO A 511 -8.61 23.01 4.62
C PRO A 511 -8.67 21.60 4.00
N SER A 512 -8.01 20.62 4.60
CA SER A 512 -8.00 19.23 4.11
C SER A 512 -9.07 18.31 4.70
N LEU A 513 -10.08 18.84 5.41
CA LEU A 513 -11.24 18.03 5.78
C LEU A 513 -12.10 17.76 4.54
N SER A 514 -12.35 16.49 4.24
CA SER A 514 -13.18 16.06 3.09
C SER A 514 -14.58 15.61 3.51
N LYS A 515 -14.73 15.03 4.71
CA LYS A 515 -16.02 14.56 5.26
C LYS A 515 -15.97 14.52 6.79
N LEU A 516 -17.12 14.70 7.44
CA LEU A 516 -17.27 14.51 8.88
C LEU A 516 -18.34 13.44 9.18
N LEU A 517 -17.95 12.43 9.97
CA LEU A 517 -18.77 11.31 10.40
C LEU A 517 -18.97 11.36 11.92
N VAL A 518 -20.22 11.48 12.36
CA VAL A 518 -20.59 11.42 13.78
C VAL A 518 -21.14 10.04 14.09
N VAL A 519 -20.44 9.31 14.96
CA VAL A 519 -20.84 8.01 15.46
C VAL A 519 -21.65 8.25 16.74
N TRP A 520 -22.97 8.16 16.62
CA TRP A 520 -23.91 8.43 17.69
C TRP A 520 -24.04 7.21 18.60
N ASN A 521 -23.49 7.30 19.82
CA ASN A 521 -23.33 6.19 20.75
C ASN A 521 -24.49 6.03 21.76
N ASN A 522 -25.48 6.93 21.75
CA ASN A 522 -26.60 6.92 22.69
C ASN A 522 -27.87 6.31 22.04
N GLN A 523 -28.31 5.15 22.53
CA GLN A 523 -29.51 4.47 22.03
C GLN A 523 -30.80 5.10 22.57
N ASN A 524 -30.76 5.64 23.79
CA ASN A 524 -31.93 6.18 24.51
C ASN A 524 -32.37 7.57 23.98
N LYS A 525 -31.45 8.30 23.35
CA LYS A 525 -31.66 9.66 22.83
C LYS A 525 -31.45 9.65 21.32
N ASN A 526 -32.42 10.17 20.57
CA ASN A 526 -32.25 10.38 19.13
C ASN A 526 -31.21 11.50 18.87
N PRO A 527 -30.48 11.47 17.74
CA PRO A 527 -29.73 12.64 17.28
C PRO A 527 -30.63 13.89 17.16
N PRO A 528 -30.10 15.11 17.32
CA PRO A 528 -30.83 16.34 17.02
C PRO A 528 -31.34 16.38 15.58
N GLU A 529 -32.44 17.10 15.33
CA GLU A 529 -32.92 17.38 13.98
C GLU A 529 -31.85 18.07 13.12
N ASP A 530 -31.77 17.73 11.84
CA ASP A 530 -30.85 18.27 10.83
C ASP A 530 -30.79 19.82 10.81
N SER A 531 -31.90 20.47 11.21
CA SER A 531 -32.04 21.92 11.35
C SER A 531 -31.12 22.56 12.40
N LEU A 532 -30.73 21.80 13.43
CA LEU A 532 -29.95 22.24 14.59
C LEU A 532 -28.44 22.05 14.42
N TRP A 533 -28.00 21.25 13.45
CA TRP A 533 -26.58 20.93 13.28
C TRP A 533 -25.77 22.12 12.71
N PRO A 534 -24.47 22.23 13.06
CA PRO A 534 -23.60 23.26 12.48
C PRO A 534 -23.56 23.19 10.94
N LYS A 535 -23.84 24.31 10.27
CA LYS A 535 -23.82 24.40 8.81
C LYS A 535 -22.39 24.52 8.31
N ILE A 536 -21.81 23.39 7.94
CA ILE A 536 -20.41 23.25 7.48
C ILE A 536 -20.31 23.07 5.96
N ARG A 537 -19.10 23.23 5.40
CA ARG A 537 -18.83 23.19 3.95
C ARG A 537 -18.61 21.78 3.39
N VAL A 538 -18.40 20.79 4.25
CA VAL A 538 -18.18 19.38 3.89
C VAL A 538 -19.43 18.54 4.17
N PRO A 539 -19.60 17.36 3.56
CA PRO A 539 -20.68 16.45 3.95
C PRO A 539 -20.54 16.02 5.42
N LEU A 540 -21.61 16.20 6.18
CA LEU A 540 -21.77 15.68 7.53
C LEU A 540 -22.68 14.45 7.47
N LYS A 541 -22.26 13.34 8.07
CA LYS A 541 -23.07 12.13 8.23
C LYS A 541 -23.20 11.79 9.71
N VAL A 542 -24.40 11.41 10.14
CA VAL A 542 -24.62 10.77 11.44
C VAL A 542 -24.94 9.29 11.23
N VAL A 543 -24.23 8.42 11.95
CA VAL A 543 -24.51 6.98 11.99
C VAL A 543 -24.87 6.58 13.41
N ARG A 544 -26.02 5.91 13.58
CA ARG A 544 -26.51 5.43 14.88
C ARG A 544 -25.98 4.03 15.14
N THR A 545 -25.46 3.82 16.35
CA THR A 545 -24.93 2.53 16.80
C THR A 545 -25.99 1.69 17.50
N ALA A 546 -25.89 0.36 17.39
CA ALA A 546 -26.81 -0.56 18.07
C ALA A 546 -26.60 -0.61 19.59
N GLU A 547 -25.35 -0.45 20.05
CA GLU A 547 -24.95 -0.46 21.46
C GLU A 547 -23.91 0.63 21.74
N ASN A 548 -23.92 1.21 22.93
CA ASN A 548 -22.88 2.13 23.42
C ASN A 548 -21.56 1.37 23.64
N LYS A 549 -20.65 1.40 22.65
CA LYS A 549 -19.31 0.83 22.71
C LYS A 549 -18.26 1.85 22.30
N LEU A 550 -17.09 1.89 22.95
CA LEU A 550 -16.01 2.79 22.54
C LEU A 550 -15.42 2.39 21.17
N SER A 551 -15.36 1.09 20.86
CA SER A 551 -14.79 0.60 19.59
C SER A 551 -15.59 0.97 18.33
N ASN A 552 -16.84 1.46 18.48
CA ASN A 552 -17.67 1.86 17.35
C ASN A 552 -16.98 2.91 16.46
N ARG A 553 -16.13 3.78 17.02
CA ARG A 553 -15.34 4.77 16.25
C ARG A 553 -14.36 4.15 15.23
N PHE A 554 -13.98 2.89 15.42
CA PHE A 554 -13.06 2.14 14.57
C PHE A 554 -13.76 1.17 13.62
N PHE A 555 -15.09 1.19 13.54
CA PHE A 555 -15.79 0.42 12.52
C PHE A 555 -15.45 0.99 11.12
N PRO A 556 -15.19 0.15 10.10
CA PRO A 556 -14.96 0.63 8.73
C PRO A 556 -16.30 0.93 8.07
N TYR A 557 -16.89 2.08 8.41
CA TYR A 557 -18.10 2.60 7.78
C TYR A 557 -17.85 2.93 6.30
N ASP A 558 -18.82 2.64 5.43
CA ASP A 558 -18.73 2.88 3.99
C ASP A 558 -18.51 4.36 3.65
N GLU A 559 -18.94 5.28 4.52
CA GLU A 559 -18.69 6.72 4.34
C GLU A 559 -17.20 7.13 4.44
N ILE A 560 -16.29 6.25 4.92
CA ILE A 560 -14.84 6.54 5.06
C ILE A 560 -14.11 6.36 3.71
N GLU A 561 -14.33 7.32 2.81
CA GLU A 561 -13.78 7.32 1.46
C GLU A 561 -12.29 7.68 1.41
N THR A 562 -11.81 8.58 2.28
CA THR A 562 -10.40 9.02 2.31
C THR A 562 -9.45 7.97 2.88
N GLU A 563 -8.16 8.03 2.55
CA GLU A 563 -7.12 7.20 3.17
C GLU A 563 -6.84 7.62 4.63
N ALA A 564 -6.80 8.93 4.88
CA ALA A 564 -6.63 9.51 6.20
C ALA A 564 -7.93 9.51 7.02
N VAL A 565 -7.83 9.12 8.29
CA VAL A 565 -8.90 9.24 9.29
C VAL A 565 -8.38 10.03 10.48
N LEU A 566 -9.07 11.11 10.85
CA LEU A 566 -8.91 11.78 12.15
C LEU A 566 -9.94 11.21 13.11
N ALA A 567 -9.52 10.49 14.15
CA ALA A 567 -10.39 10.27 15.30
C ALA A 567 -10.22 11.40 16.31
N ILE A 568 -11.34 11.94 16.80
CA ILE A 568 -11.37 13.01 17.80
C ILE A 568 -12.53 12.81 18.79
N ASP A 569 -12.30 13.06 20.08
CA ASP A 569 -13.34 13.02 21.11
C ASP A 569 -14.25 14.27 21.07
N ASP A 570 -15.49 14.12 21.56
CA ASP A 570 -16.51 15.17 21.49
C ASP A 570 -16.32 16.35 22.48
N ASP A 571 -15.22 16.37 23.24
CA ASP A 571 -14.81 17.47 24.14
C ASP A 571 -13.49 18.18 23.75
N ILE A 572 -12.86 17.81 22.61
CA ILE A 572 -11.54 18.33 22.20
C ILE A 572 -11.65 19.67 21.47
N ILE A 573 -12.17 20.68 22.17
CA ILE A 573 -12.37 22.05 21.66
C ILE A 573 -11.09 22.91 21.59
N MET A 574 -9.92 22.37 21.97
CA MET A 574 -8.69 23.15 22.18
C MET A 574 -7.70 23.14 21.01
N LEU A 575 -7.89 22.29 20.01
CA LEU A 575 -7.02 22.19 18.83
C LEU A 575 -7.49 23.16 17.74
N THR A 576 -6.59 24.00 17.24
CA THR A 576 -6.90 24.96 16.18
C THR A 576 -6.84 24.31 14.79
N SER A 577 -7.49 24.94 13.82
CA SER A 577 -7.44 24.53 12.41
C SER A 577 -6.02 24.39 11.86
N ASP A 578 -5.10 25.26 12.28
CA ASP A 578 -3.70 25.26 11.83
C ASP A 578 -2.95 24.02 12.40
N GLU A 579 -3.27 23.62 13.64
CA GLU A 579 -2.67 22.46 14.31
C GLU A 579 -3.24 21.13 13.79
N LEU A 580 -4.53 21.09 13.44
CA LEU A 580 -5.18 19.94 12.80
C LEU A 580 -4.68 19.74 11.36
N GLN A 581 -4.51 20.82 10.58
CA GLN A 581 -3.88 20.73 9.26
C GLN A 581 -2.45 20.19 9.38
N PHE A 582 -1.65 20.68 10.35
CA PHE A 582 -0.30 20.17 10.57
C PHE A 582 -0.29 18.68 10.95
N GLY A 583 -1.20 18.23 11.81
CA GLY A 583 -1.33 16.80 12.15
C GLY A 583 -1.63 15.92 10.94
N TYR A 584 -2.45 16.41 10.00
CA TYR A 584 -2.70 15.75 8.72
C TYR A 584 -1.46 15.72 7.82
N GLU A 585 -0.72 16.83 7.67
CA GLU A 585 0.52 16.84 6.87
C GLU A 585 1.59 15.90 7.44
N VAL A 586 1.78 15.86 8.77
CA VAL A 586 2.69 14.91 9.44
C VAL A 586 2.21 13.47 9.23
N TRP A 587 0.89 13.22 9.26
CA TRP A 587 0.37 11.89 8.90
C TRP A 587 0.65 11.54 7.43
N ARG A 588 0.63 12.49 6.49
CA ARG A 588 0.98 12.21 5.09
C ARG A 588 2.43 11.77 4.88
N GLU A 589 3.36 12.15 5.76
CA GLU A 589 4.74 11.64 5.73
C GLU A 589 4.90 10.27 6.40
N PHE A 590 3.98 9.94 7.31
CA PHE A 590 4.02 8.73 8.14
C PHE A 590 2.67 7.99 8.15
N PRO A 591 2.05 7.67 6.99
CA PRO A 591 0.65 7.26 6.95
C PRO A 591 0.39 5.91 7.62
N ASP A 592 1.42 5.06 7.67
CA ASP A 592 1.39 3.76 8.35
C ASP A 592 1.50 3.86 9.88
N ARG A 593 1.71 5.06 10.44
CA ARG A 593 1.89 5.29 11.88
C ARG A 593 0.68 6.03 12.45
N LEU A 594 0.44 5.85 13.75
CA LEU A 594 -0.52 6.67 14.49
C LEU A 594 0.13 8.02 14.83
N VAL A 595 -0.49 9.11 14.39
CA VAL A 595 0.05 10.48 14.48
C VAL A 595 -0.92 11.38 15.25
N GLY A 596 -0.53 11.95 16.39
CA GLY A 596 -1.48 12.74 17.18
C GLY A 596 -0.93 13.34 18.47
N TYR A 597 -1.81 14.04 19.19
CA TYR A 597 -1.38 15.02 20.20
C TYR A 597 -1.23 14.47 21.63
N PRO A 598 -2.16 13.65 22.17
CA PRO A 598 -2.08 13.18 23.55
C PRO A 598 -1.12 11.98 23.65
N GLY A 599 0.18 12.26 23.82
CA GLY A 599 1.19 11.23 24.04
C GLY A 599 1.06 10.54 25.41
N ARG A 600 1.38 9.25 25.45
CA ARG A 600 1.44 8.39 26.65
C ARG A 600 2.61 7.41 26.56
N LEU A 601 2.96 6.81 27.70
CA LEU A 601 4.09 5.90 27.83
C LEU A 601 3.66 4.58 28.47
N HIS A 602 4.35 3.50 28.11
CA HIS A 602 4.33 2.24 28.86
C HIS A 602 5.69 2.10 29.55
N LEU A 603 5.68 1.68 30.82
CA LEU A 603 6.89 1.45 31.63
C LEU A 603 6.89 0.02 32.14
N TRP A 604 8.08 -0.55 32.37
CA TRP A 604 8.20 -1.81 33.10
C TRP A 604 8.36 -1.53 34.60
N ASP A 605 7.44 -2.07 35.39
CA ASP A 605 7.53 -2.07 36.84
C ASP A 605 8.39 -3.26 37.29
N HIS A 606 9.60 -2.97 37.76
CA HIS A 606 10.56 -3.97 38.25
C HIS A 606 10.17 -4.58 39.61
N GLU A 607 9.31 -3.93 40.40
CA GLU A 607 8.85 -4.45 41.69
C GLU A 607 7.69 -5.43 41.49
N MET A 608 6.72 -5.06 40.64
CA MET A 608 5.55 -5.89 40.33
C MET A 608 5.76 -6.89 39.18
N ASN A 609 6.85 -6.76 38.41
CA ASN A 609 7.13 -7.52 37.19
C ASN A 609 5.96 -7.50 36.19
N LYS A 610 5.46 -6.28 35.94
CA LYS A 610 4.33 -5.98 35.06
C LYS A 610 4.59 -4.70 34.28
N TRP A 611 3.86 -4.52 33.18
CA TRP A 611 3.79 -3.23 32.50
C TRP A 611 2.86 -2.27 33.23
N LYS A 612 3.21 -0.99 33.26
CA LYS A 612 2.44 0.12 33.83
C LYS A 612 2.08 1.12 32.72
N TYR A 613 0.84 1.62 32.71
CA TYR A 613 0.44 2.78 31.91
C TYR A 613 0.91 4.07 32.60
N GLU A 614 1.57 4.95 31.87
CA GLU A 614 2.03 6.24 32.39
C GLU A 614 1.46 7.42 31.60
N SER A 615 1.02 8.43 32.34
CA SER A 615 0.29 9.62 31.88
C SER A 615 1.03 10.93 32.10
N GLU A 616 2.15 10.92 32.85
CA GLU A 616 3.02 12.08 33.00
C GLU A 616 3.64 12.56 31.68
N TRP A 617 3.96 13.85 31.62
CA TRP A 617 4.48 14.52 30.43
C TRP A 617 6.00 14.37 30.29
N THR A 618 6.46 13.18 29.89
CA THR A 618 7.86 12.93 29.56
C THR A 618 8.21 13.35 28.12
N ASN A 619 9.52 13.40 27.83
CA ASN A 619 10.03 13.55 26.45
C ASN A 619 9.74 12.30 25.61
N GLU A 620 9.82 11.14 26.24
CA GLU A 620 9.47 9.84 25.68
C GLU A 620 7.98 9.72 25.33
N VAL A 621 7.69 8.86 24.36
CA VAL A 621 6.34 8.45 24.00
C VAL A 621 6.38 7.05 23.43
N SER A 622 5.37 6.24 23.72
CA SER A 622 5.15 4.94 23.06
C SER A 622 3.72 4.75 22.56
N MET A 623 2.80 5.60 22.99
CA MET A 623 1.40 5.58 22.59
C MET A 623 0.90 7.01 22.31
N VAL A 624 -0.09 7.15 21.44
CA VAL A 624 -0.84 8.38 21.18
C VAL A 624 -2.33 8.04 21.34
N LEU A 625 -3.08 8.84 22.10
CA LEU A 625 -4.49 8.55 22.30
C LEU A 625 -5.32 8.92 21.07
N THR A 626 -6.19 8.01 20.63
CA THR A 626 -7.12 8.16 19.50
C THR A 626 -8.25 9.16 19.76
N GLY A 627 -8.27 9.80 20.92
CA GLY A 627 -9.08 10.98 21.21
C GLY A 627 -8.64 12.24 20.46
N ALA A 628 -7.43 12.27 19.88
CA ALA A 628 -7.04 13.26 18.87
C ALA A 628 -5.84 12.74 18.06
N ALA A 629 -6.12 11.90 17.04
CA ALA A 629 -5.08 11.29 16.22
C ALA A 629 -5.52 10.96 14.79
N PHE A 630 -4.58 11.12 13.86
CA PHE A 630 -4.64 10.68 12.47
C PHE A 630 -4.05 9.28 12.30
N TYR A 631 -4.71 8.44 11.48
CA TYR A 631 -4.23 7.12 11.07
C TYR A 631 -4.84 6.71 9.72
N HIS A 632 -4.28 5.67 9.09
CA HIS A 632 -4.81 5.14 7.83
C HIS A 632 -6.07 4.27 8.02
N LYS A 633 -7.12 4.46 7.20
CA LYS A 633 -8.41 3.75 7.34
C LYS A 633 -8.34 2.22 7.38
N TYR A 634 -7.26 1.62 6.86
CA TYR A 634 -7.02 0.18 6.97
C TYR A 634 -7.00 -0.32 8.43
N PHE A 635 -6.60 0.53 9.38
CA PHE A 635 -6.61 0.17 10.80
C PHE A 635 -8.04 0.01 11.36
N ASN A 636 -9.09 0.65 10.80
CA ASN A 636 -10.48 0.34 11.17
C ASN A 636 -10.87 -1.10 10.77
N TYR A 637 -10.49 -1.52 9.56
CA TYR A 637 -10.70 -2.90 9.11
C TYR A 637 -9.93 -3.90 9.99
N LEU A 638 -8.66 -3.62 10.29
CA LEU A 638 -7.86 -4.50 11.15
C LEU A 638 -8.40 -4.55 12.58
N TYR A 639 -8.77 -3.41 13.17
CA TYR A 639 -9.31 -3.34 14.53
C TYR A 639 -10.64 -4.10 14.64
N THR A 640 -11.50 -3.98 13.63
CA THR A 640 -12.83 -4.60 13.64
C THR A 640 -12.81 -6.09 13.32
N TYR A 641 -11.97 -6.53 12.37
CA TYR A 641 -12.03 -7.89 11.79
C TYR A 641 -10.76 -8.74 11.93
N LYS A 642 -9.65 -8.19 12.45
CA LYS A 642 -8.35 -8.87 12.57
C LYS A 642 -7.63 -8.63 13.91
N MET A 643 -8.28 -8.00 14.89
CA MET A 643 -7.71 -7.83 16.23
C MET A 643 -7.44 -9.21 16.88
N PRO A 644 -6.22 -9.49 17.37
CA PRO A 644 -5.90 -10.81 17.94
C PRO A 644 -6.67 -11.14 19.23
N GLY A 645 -6.98 -12.43 19.39
CA GLY A 645 -7.59 -12.98 20.60
C GLY A 645 -8.92 -12.34 20.97
N ASP A 646 -9.08 -12.03 22.25
CA ASP A 646 -10.28 -11.43 22.84
C ASP A 646 -10.15 -9.91 23.08
N ILE A 647 -9.12 -9.24 22.54
CA ILE A 647 -8.80 -7.83 22.82
C ILE A 647 -9.98 -6.88 22.51
N LYS A 648 -10.67 -7.05 21.38
CA LYS A 648 -11.83 -6.21 21.05
C LYS A 648 -12.97 -6.43 22.06
N ASN A 649 -13.25 -7.67 22.42
CA ASN A 649 -14.29 -8.03 23.39
C ASN A 649 -13.94 -7.51 24.79
N TRP A 650 -12.66 -7.50 25.16
CA TRP A 650 -12.17 -6.90 26.41
C TRP A 650 -12.45 -5.40 26.45
N VAL A 651 -12.09 -4.66 25.40
CA VAL A 651 -12.39 -3.22 25.26
C VAL A 651 -13.89 -2.95 25.33
N ASP A 652 -14.70 -3.74 24.62
CA ASP A 652 -16.15 -3.59 24.55
C ASP A 652 -16.90 -4.04 25.82
N ALA A 653 -16.24 -4.77 26.72
CA ALA A 653 -16.75 -5.15 28.04
C ALA A 653 -16.39 -4.14 29.13
N HIS A 654 -15.15 -3.61 29.11
CA HIS A 654 -14.65 -2.68 30.13
C HIS A 654 -14.89 -1.20 29.78
N MET A 655 -15.30 -0.87 28.56
CA MET A 655 -15.49 0.51 28.08
C MET A 655 -14.24 1.39 28.28
N ASN A 656 -13.06 0.80 28.05
CA ASN A 656 -11.75 1.43 28.24
C ASN A 656 -10.72 0.79 27.28
N CYS A 657 -9.55 1.42 27.15
CA CYS A 657 -8.37 0.90 26.45
C CYS A 657 -8.50 0.68 24.93
N GLU A 658 -9.49 1.29 24.26
CA GLU A 658 -9.64 1.22 22.80
C GLU A 658 -8.48 1.93 22.09
N ASP A 659 -7.99 3.01 22.68
CA ASP A 659 -6.78 3.73 22.27
C ASP A 659 -5.53 2.85 22.42
N ILE A 660 -5.33 2.21 23.58
CA ILE A 660 -4.21 1.30 23.84
C ILE A 660 -4.26 0.11 22.85
N ALA A 661 -5.43 -0.48 22.60
CA ALA A 661 -5.59 -1.57 21.65
C ALA A 661 -5.23 -1.16 20.21
N MET A 662 -5.60 0.05 19.78
CA MET A 662 -5.20 0.60 18.48
C MET A 662 -3.68 0.81 18.40
N ASN A 663 -3.05 1.32 19.46
CA ASN A 663 -1.60 1.51 19.51
C ASN A 663 -0.84 0.17 19.42
N PHE A 664 -1.28 -0.86 20.16
CA PHE A 664 -0.74 -2.21 20.07
C PHE A 664 -0.86 -2.79 18.66
N LEU A 665 -2.04 -2.66 18.04
CA LEU A 665 -2.32 -3.14 16.69
C LEU A 665 -1.40 -2.47 15.65
N VAL A 666 -1.33 -1.14 15.63
CA VAL A 666 -0.49 -0.37 14.69
C VAL A 666 1.00 -0.71 14.88
N ALA A 667 1.48 -0.74 16.13
CA ALA A 667 2.89 -1.01 16.42
C ALA A 667 3.30 -2.45 16.09
N ASN A 668 2.42 -3.42 16.31
CA ASN A 668 2.66 -4.82 15.95
C ASN A 668 2.67 -5.04 14.43
N VAL A 669 1.72 -4.42 13.71
CA VAL A 669 1.54 -4.61 12.26
C VAL A 669 2.65 -3.92 11.46
N THR A 670 3.13 -2.76 11.90
CA THR A 670 4.17 -1.98 11.19
C THR A 670 5.58 -2.16 11.72
N GLY A 671 5.73 -2.64 12.95
CA GLY A 671 7.00 -2.67 13.68
C GLY A 671 7.51 -1.27 14.06
N LYS A 672 6.72 -0.20 13.94
CA LYS A 672 7.11 1.20 14.21
C LYS A 672 6.42 1.78 15.45
N ALA A 673 7.05 2.77 16.08
CA ALA A 673 6.44 3.56 17.14
C ALA A 673 5.44 4.59 16.58
N VAL A 674 4.69 5.26 17.47
CA VAL A 674 3.84 6.41 17.13
C VAL A 674 4.62 7.66 16.69
N ILE A 675 3.91 8.72 16.26
CA ILE A 675 4.41 10.09 16.13
C ILE A 675 3.59 11.02 17.03
N LYS A 676 4.24 11.69 17.98
CA LYS A 676 3.63 12.72 18.84
C LYS A 676 3.64 14.07 18.12
N VAL A 677 2.51 14.75 18.01
CA VAL A 677 2.38 16.12 17.47
C VAL A 677 2.14 17.07 18.63
N THR A 678 2.79 18.24 18.67
CA THR A 678 2.57 19.19 19.79
C THR A 678 1.55 20.28 19.42
N PRO A 679 0.64 20.65 20.36
CA PRO A 679 -0.12 21.88 20.25
C PRO A 679 0.72 23.08 20.73
N ARG A 680 0.49 24.25 20.13
CA ARG A 680 1.12 25.55 20.44
C ARG A 680 0.78 26.06 21.84
N LYS A 681 -0.41 25.70 22.34
CA LYS A 681 -0.83 25.94 23.72
C LYS A 681 -0.79 24.61 24.46
N LYS A 682 -0.39 24.62 25.74
CA LYS A 682 -0.43 23.42 26.59
C LYS A 682 -1.82 22.80 26.55
N PHE A 683 -1.90 21.50 26.25
CA PHE A 683 -3.15 20.75 26.22
C PHE A 683 -3.83 20.86 27.60
N LYS A 684 -4.89 21.67 27.66
CA LYS A 684 -5.73 21.90 28.83
C LYS A 684 -7.16 21.96 28.33
N CYS A 685 -7.96 20.98 28.71
CA CYS A 685 -9.42 21.06 28.58
C CYS A 685 -9.94 21.93 29.74
N PRO A 686 -10.50 23.12 29.50
CA PRO A 686 -10.99 24.00 30.57
C PRO A 686 -12.33 23.53 31.14
N GLU A 687 -13.07 22.68 30.44
CA GLU A 687 -14.40 22.19 30.83
C GLU A 687 -14.34 20.81 31.50
N CYS A 688 -13.27 20.02 31.27
CA CYS A 688 -13.05 18.70 31.86
C CYS A 688 -12.77 18.70 33.38
N THR A 689 -12.79 19.86 34.05
CA THR A 689 -12.73 19.96 35.52
C THR A 689 -14.09 19.85 36.20
N ALA A 690 -15.19 19.82 35.44
CA ALA A 690 -16.54 19.65 36.00
C ALA A 690 -17.54 19.10 34.96
N ILE A 691 -17.56 17.78 34.77
CA ILE A 691 -18.65 16.89 34.29
C ILE A 691 -18.08 15.47 34.28
N ASP A 692 -18.93 14.45 34.48
CA ASP A 692 -18.51 13.05 34.53
C ASP A 692 -17.72 12.64 33.28
N GLY A 693 -16.49 12.16 33.50
CA GLY A 693 -15.55 11.74 32.48
C GLY A 693 -14.76 10.54 32.96
N LEU A 694 -14.61 9.52 32.10
CA LEU A 694 -14.02 8.21 32.44
C LEU A 694 -12.60 8.31 33.04
N SER A 695 -11.86 9.37 32.70
CA SER A 695 -10.50 9.63 33.16
C SER A 695 -10.40 10.28 34.55
N LEU A 696 -11.53 10.58 35.21
CA LEU A 696 -11.57 11.14 36.58
C LEU A 696 -11.62 10.07 37.68
N ASP A 697 -11.92 8.81 37.35
CA ASP A 697 -11.84 7.70 38.31
C ASP A 697 -10.37 7.28 38.52
N GLN A 698 -10.00 6.98 39.76
CA GLN A 698 -8.69 6.46 40.13
C GLN A 698 -8.49 5.01 39.66
N THR A 699 -9.57 4.25 39.45
CA THR A 699 -9.52 2.89 38.86
C THR A 699 -8.99 2.90 37.42
N HIS A 700 -9.31 3.94 36.64
CA HIS A 700 -9.07 4.03 35.20
C HIS A 700 -7.59 3.86 34.80
N MET A 701 -6.66 4.33 35.64
CA MET A 701 -5.21 4.19 35.40
C MET A 701 -4.68 2.79 35.75
N VAL A 702 -5.35 2.10 36.68
CA VAL A 702 -5.07 0.70 37.03
C VAL A 702 -5.56 -0.21 35.89
N GLU A 703 -6.83 -0.05 35.46
CA GLU A 703 -7.40 -0.76 34.31
C GLU A 703 -6.54 -0.62 33.06
N ARG A 704 -6.09 0.60 32.74
CA ARG A 704 -5.20 0.85 31.59
C ARG A 704 -3.85 0.15 31.70
N SER A 705 -3.33 -0.04 32.92
CA SER A 705 -2.14 -0.86 33.15
C SER A 705 -2.44 -2.35 32.96
N GLU A 706 -3.59 -2.84 33.41
CA GLU A 706 -4.03 -4.23 33.18
C GLU A 706 -4.24 -4.53 31.69
N CYS A 707 -4.84 -3.60 30.94
CA CYS A 707 -4.97 -3.67 29.49
C CYS A 707 -3.61 -3.87 28.78
N ILE A 708 -2.57 -3.10 29.13
CA ILE A 708 -1.23 -3.27 28.53
C ILE A 708 -0.69 -4.69 28.79
N ASN A 709 -0.85 -5.23 30.00
CA ASN A 709 -0.41 -6.59 30.33
C ASN A 709 -1.23 -7.66 29.59
N LYS A 710 -2.56 -7.52 29.56
CA LYS A 710 -3.48 -8.40 28.84
C LYS A 710 -3.18 -8.43 27.35
N PHE A 711 -2.97 -7.27 26.72
CA PHE A 711 -2.70 -7.18 25.29
C PHE A 711 -1.30 -7.72 24.97
N ALA A 712 -0.27 -7.40 25.77
CA ALA A 712 1.07 -7.98 25.59
C ALA A 712 1.07 -9.52 25.72
N SER A 713 0.24 -10.07 26.63
CA SER A 713 0.06 -11.53 26.74
C SER A 713 -0.62 -12.15 25.52
N VAL A 714 -1.53 -11.44 24.84
CA VAL A 714 -2.25 -11.93 23.64
C VAL A 714 -1.41 -11.76 22.37
N PHE A 715 -0.61 -10.69 22.27
CA PHE A 715 0.38 -10.50 21.20
C PHE A 715 1.68 -11.31 21.42
N GLY A 716 1.83 -11.99 22.56
CA GLY A 716 3.00 -12.81 22.93
C GLY A 716 4.30 -12.02 23.16
N THR A 717 4.29 -10.70 22.95
CA THR A 717 5.42 -9.78 23.04
C THR A 717 4.93 -8.38 23.43
N MET A 718 5.83 -7.45 23.73
CA MET A 718 5.49 -6.02 23.79
C MET A 718 5.76 -5.37 22.42
N PRO A 719 4.73 -5.02 21.62
CA PRO A 719 4.92 -4.39 20.32
C PRO A 719 5.16 -2.88 20.43
N LEU A 720 4.77 -2.25 21.55
CA LEU A 720 4.97 -0.81 21.77
C LEU A 720 6.46 -0.47 21.83
N LYS A 721 6.83 0.67 21.26
CA LYS A 721 8.22 1.13 21.19
C LYS A 721 8.32 2.56 21.71
N VAL A 722 9.19 2.75 22.70
CA VAL A 722 9.50 4.08 23.25
C VAL A 722 10.36 4.85 22.25
N VAL A 723 10.01 6.12 22.01
CA VAL A 723 10.77 7.05 21.17
C VAL A 723 10.73 8.46 21.77
N GLU A 724 11.78 9.25 21.56
CA GLU A 724 11.82 10.68 21.88
C GLU A 724 11.49 11.55 20.64
N HIS A 725 10.62 11.06 19.76
CA HIS A 725 10.29 11.73 18.49
C HIS A 725 8.96 12.49 18.56
N ARG A 726 8.99 13.78 18.24
CA ARG A 726 7.79 14.63 18.11
C ARG A 726 7.89 15.56 16.90
N ALA A 727 6.74 15.90 16.32
CA ALA A 727 6.59 16.94 15.31
C ALA A 727 6.02 18.20 15.97
N ASP A 728 6.73 19.33 15.84
CA ASP A 728 6.31 20.62 16.39
C ASP A 728 5.76 21.54 15.27
N PRO A 729 4.67 22.31 15.48
CA PRO A 729 4.03 23.14 14.45
C PRO A 729 4.75 24.48 14.25
N VAL A 730 5.94 24.42 13.65
CA VAL A 730 6.93 25.50 13.60
C VAL A 730 6.41 26.76 12.86
N LEU A 731 6.73 27.95 13.41
CA LEU A 731 6.49 29.34 12.94
C LEU A 731 5.49 29.55 11.78
N TYR A 732 4.25 29.86 12.14
CA TYR A 732 3.22 30.43 11.25
C TYR A 732 2.49 31.56 11.99
N LYS A 733 2.46 32.75 11.38
CA LYS A 733 1.91 34.04 11.86
C LYS A 733 2.73 34.89 12.86
N ASP A 734 3.97 34.54 13.16
CA ASP A 734 4.95 35.53 13.69
C ASP A 734 5.43 36.48 12.57
N ASP A 735 5.87 37.70 12.89
CA ASP A 735 6.30 38.69 11.88
C ASP A 735 7.77 38.51 11.45
N PHE A 736 8.09 37.30 10.98
CA PHE A 736 9.42 36.87 10.53
C PHE A 736 9.56 36.85 8.99
N PRO A 737 10.76 37.08 8.41
CA PRO A 737 11.03 36.92 6.98
C PRO A 737 10.78 35.50 6.44
N GLU A 738 10.51 35.37 5.14
CA GLU A 738 10.22 34.08 4.46
C GLU A 738 11.28 32.99 4.70
N LYS A 739 12.57 33.36 4.75
CA LYS A 739 13.69 32.43 5.02
C LYS A 739 13.62 31.74 6.39
N LEU A 740 12.67 32.13 7.24
CA LEU A 740 12.55 31.78 8.64
C LEU A 740 11.09 31.40 9.01
N LYS A 741 10.29 30.93 8.03
CA LYS A 741 8.93 30.38 8.23
C LYS A 741 8.83 28.96 7.68
N SER A 742 8.01 28.14 8.31
CA SER A 742 8.62 26.90 8.85
C SER A 742 7.96 25.56 8.54
N PHE A 743 7.21 25.46 7.44
CA PHE A 743 7.07 24.17 6.72
C PHE A 743 7.70 24.22 5.31
N PRO A 744 8.97 24.66 5.13
CA PRO A 744 9.60 24.73 3.81
C PRO A 744 10.04 23.36 3.29
N ASN A 745 10.32 22.41 4.20
CA ASN A 745 10.65 21.00 3.96
C ASN A 745 10.51 20.20 5.29
N ILE A 746 9.49 20.48 6.12
CA ILE A 746 9.22 19.61 7.28
C ILE A 746 8.45 18.38 6.78
N GLY A 747 8.83 17.16 7.18
CA GLY A 747 9.77 16.75 8.22
C GLY A 747 11.19 16.39 7.75
N SER A 748 12.10 17.37 7.69
CA SER A 748 13.48 17.18 7.25
C SER A 748 14.31 16.27 8.16
N LEU A 749 14.73 15.13 7.62
CA LEU A 749 15.84 14.28 8.06
C LEU A 749 16.71 13.88 6.86
#